data_AF-A0A2H1WXV6-F1
#
_entry.id   AF-A0A2H1WXV6-F1
#
_cell.length_a   1.000
_cell.length_b   1.000
_cell.length_c   1.000
_cell.angle_alpha   90.00
_cell.angle_beta   90.00
_cell.angle_gamma   90.00
#
_symmetry.space_group_name_H-M   'P 1'
#
loop_
_entity.id
_entity.type
_entity.pdbx_description
1 polymer ?
#
loop_
_entity_poly.entity_id
_entity_poly.type
_entity_poly.pdbx_seq_one_letter_code
_entity_poly.pdbx_strand_id
1 'polypeptide(L)'
;MSVPEDQDDFIFRPQQHLDAKWLNPDLQEALHDPDGLCTLFNSLLQDREIYFEAGNGLVNSAGATSKLGDSGKYYCGLRILTCTCCDGLCGPHSGCACPPCSTLSAEEELRISIRSKLVAPPPSHQIVDDLKWKQDPGPECLQSLMEALVWEQRVRAINTAVSCPFISQIRRLIVLCNRHLVAVIRDQSQNKEVKRVRIERKPPHTVSNRALSSVVGTLNKPGEGTDTQEDTEEQTDDSESAIGLARVGARAALRLALSLVRRAWRCGEDADVCSALLRDALDAVRALPDAGLFAGTGSTTAPRSQKIWAEVVDSAAKFLHQVVVGEVGCNVPQGDWRTSLCVWVELCARRAELPALLKAADVLVTLPPKQKRHPDNRIVLEECTAPLGPFLRRMAKVTAPTPIINNEPSTEPNITEMYLKELNIPSGDGLMGVRKAGIALLCHLDRLGAPLLPPLRGFVTCIESAQEVVSVGSGPIHLGPLRIQQIACAEKLALLLTQDGAVYTLPYDTMTPQLVPGLESKTITQVACHPTGRHYLCRSSCGGAWSWGAGDDGRLGHGDTAPRDAPAHLHHLAQHEIVKVAAGDACSAALTSRGVLFTWGRGAQGRLGHATIENCLTPQPVTFNLHLGRVIDVTLGWGDGQAVCSTIDGTLQVFGDAEGGAPRPLISRSAHIYSRVYAGEHWNAVLTNEGRVFTWGKGDDFRLGHGNLESLKIPRLVDALEGIKVVDLSLGSTHGLALTAEGALYAWGTNERAQITRPVPQLLHVLNPSLKANGVCSGLSQIIVWSEESPRDLPSSLPFVIDLSDSTFKLLERLLRIVVEQSNSATKEVECMAISCLNLLRLQVQAWQCTRGSEPEDIEGEARSWCNGVHTALVALVEGRAGAGAAAAARRALAAAWPLLLPTPQVRAHHLITLLPQGSGPASAGARFMTELLVWSLLGGGGLRDALRNALQDQSPDAYNHLQLDADYDQVDIVTGQRGPPPKPSGSDSDTTITAGCTEEYQMNNAAATDKGASVPLMHLVKHLIRNTSCQTQMHINAIMHGDTSKADDPKGHDTVSPSCDLLIRFQRLLFCEAMWSRGGRSTRGSVRALITQYIELLAEHVQSTLRYFVRAVHKADNTQLGSLCELITADIVGRVVSELGAWICACTARAPCALADSASSLVKIARACDDAAKALPSAAKLDADLLGWPGLVSKKQQMKNKIIR
;
A
#
# COMPACT_ATOMS: atom_id res chain seq x y z
N MET A 1 42.07 15.19 36.24
CA MET A 1 41.65 15.20 34.83
C MET A 1 40.17 15.56 34.81
N SER A 2 39.88 16.79 34.41
CA SER A 2 38.55 17.33 34.20
C SER A 2 37.87 16.58 33.04
N VAL A 3 36.82 15.84 33.35
CA VAL A 3 35.85 15.33 32.37
C VAL A 3 34.67 16.31 32.38
N PRO A 4 34.07 16.67 31.23
CA PRO A 4 33.08 17.75 31.16
C PRO A 4 31.82 17.41 31.98
N GLU A 5 31.30 18.41 32.69
CA GLU A 5 30.06 18.34 33.48
C GLU A 5 28.78 18.44 32.63
N ASP A 6 28.88 18.57 31.31
CA ASP A 6 27.70 18.73 30.46
C ASP A 6 27.09 17.37 30.12
N GLN A 7 26.08 17.01 30.92
CA GLN A 7 25.18 15.88 30.73
C GLN A 7 24.21 16.22 29.59
N ASP A 8 24.23 15.44 28.50
CA ASP A 8 23.21 15.53 27.45
C ASP A 8 21.89 14.87 27.90
N ASP A 9 21.21 15.49 28.87
CA ASP A 9 19.79 15.21 29.12
C ASP A 9 19.01 15.74 27.92
N PHE A 10 18.34 14.84 27.21
CA PHE A 10 17.66 15.17 25.96
C PHE A 10 16.14 15.19 26.12
N ILE A 11 15.50 16.20 25.55
CA ILE A 11 14.04 16.34 25.56
C ILE A 11 13.47 15.68 24.32
N PHE A 12 12.59 14.70 24.51
CA PHE A 12 11.87 14.03 23.43
C PHE A 12 10.50 14.68 23.17
N ARG A 13 10.30 15.27 21.99
CA ARG A 13 9.07 15.94 21.54
C ARG A 13 8.60 15.39 20.18
N PRO A 14 7.68 14.42 20.15
CA PRO A 14 7.19 13.81 18.93
C PRO A 14 6.30 14.77 18.12
N GLN A 15 6.66 15.00 16.86
CA GLN A 15 6.00 15.91 15.94
C GLN A 15 4.91 15.20 15.15
N GLN A 16 3.70 15.77 15.14
CA GLN A 16 2.53 15.10 14.55
C GLN A 16 2.66 14.87 13.03
N HIS A 17 3.32 15.77 12.30
CA HIS A 17 3.50 15.64 10.85
C HIS A 17 4.44 14.50 10.46
N LEU A 18 5.26 14.00 11.39
CA LEU A 18 6.16 12.86 11.16
C LEU A 18 5.55 11.52 11.58
N ASP A 19 4.31 11.50 12.05
CA ASP A 19 3.70 10.27 12.56
C ASP A 19 3.68 9.15 11.51
N ALA A 20 3.41 9.46 10.23
CA ALA A 20 3.41 8.47 9.14
C ALA A 20 4.76 7.74 8.98
N LYS A 21 5.89 8.45 9.15
CA LYS A 21 7.25 7.87 9.12
C LYS A 21 7.46 6.85 10.24
N TRP A 22 6.83 7.11 11.39
CA TRP A 22 6.98 6.31 12.61
C TRP A 22 5.87 5.28 12.79
N LEU A 23 4.97 5.09 11.82
CA LEU A 23 3.95 4.03 11.86
C LEU A 23 4.53 2.63 11.59
N ASN A 24 5.59 2.50 10.81
CA ASN A 24 6.22 1.20 10.48
C ASN A 24 7.77 1.22 10.55
N PRO A 25 8.40 1.66 11.66
CA PRO A 25 9.84 1.53 11.82
C PRO A 25 10.25 0.07 12.06
N ASP A 26 11.39 -0.35 11.51
CA ASP A 26 11.97 -1.66 11.79
C ASP A 26 12.66 -1.69 13.16
N LEU A 27 11.84 -1.73 14.22
CA LEU A 27 12.32 -1.78 15.60
C LEU A 27 13.05 -3.09 15.93
N GLN A 28 12.84 -4.13 15.12
CA GLN A 28 13.43 -5.44 15.37
C GLN A 28 14.85 -5.50 14.81
N GLU A 29 15.08 -4.96 13.61
CA GLU A 29 16.44 -4.73 13.10
C GLU A 29 17.24 -3.85 14.06
N ALA A 30 16.63 -2.77 14.58
CA ALA A 30 17.26 -1.89 15.57
C ALA A 30 17.60 -2.56 16.93
N LEU A 31 17.02 -3.71 17.24
CA LEU A 31 17.35 -4.48 18.44
C LEU A 31 18.62 -5.32 18.26
N HIS A 32 18.83 -5.84 17.05
CA HIS A 32 19.91 -6.77 16.73
C HIS A 32 21.09 -6.11 16.03
N ASP A 33 20.86 -4.99 15.35
CA ASP A 33 21.87 -4.19 14.66
C ASP A 33 22.07 -2.81 15.33
N PRO A 34 23.22 -2.58 15.98
CA PRO A 34 23.57 -1.27 16.54
C PRO A 34 23.59 -0.14 15.50
N ASP A 35 23.91 -0.44 14.24
CA ASP A 35 23.97 0.56 13.17
C ASP A 35 22.55 0.98 12.75
N GLY A 36 21.63 0.02 12.58
CA GLY A 36 20.20 0.26 12.42
C GLY A 36 19.59 1.09 13.57
N LEU A 37 19.93 0.75 14.83
CA LEU A 37 19.51 1.53 16.01
C LEU A 37 20.00 2.97 15.97
N CYS A 38 21.29 3.17 15.65
CA CYS A 38 21.87 4.49 15.54
C CYS A 38 21.24 5.27 14.38
N THR A 39 20.93 4.62 13.27
CA THR A 39 20.29 5.25 12.11
C THR A 39 18.90 5.77 12.47
N LEU A 40 18.06 4.95 13.11
CA LEU A 40 16.73 5.39 13.57
C LEU A 40 16.81 6.46 14.66
N PHE A 41 17.72 6.31 15.63
CA PHE A 41 17.88 7.33 16.68
C PHE A 41 18.43 8.65 16.14
N ASN A 42 19.37 8.60 15.19
CA ASN A 42 19.87 9.77 14.48
C ASN A 42 18.78 10.40 13.62
N SER A 43 17.84 9.62 13.09
CA SER A 43 16.64 10.18 12.45
C SER A 43 15.83 11.03 13.41
N LEU A 44 15.62 10.61 14.67
CA LEU A 44 14.92 11.44 15.67
C LEU A 44 15.66 12.77 15.94
N LEU A 45 16.99 12.74 15.90
CA LEU A 45 17.84 13.92 16.04
C LEU A 45 17.74 14.84 14.83
N GLN A 46 17.82 14.28 13.62
CA GLN A 46 17.66 15.02 12.36
C GLN A 46 16.28 15.66 12.25
N ASP A 47 15.25 14.92 12.67
CA ASP A 47 13.85 15.34 12.69
C ASP A 47 13.54 16.38 13.79
N ARG A 48 14.53 16.72 14.63
CA ARG A 48 14.40 17.61 15.79
C ARG A 48 13.26 17.18 16.72
N GLU A 49 13.08 15.87 16.87
CA GLU A 49 12.20 15.29 17.88
C GLU A 49 12.97 15.02 19.18
N ILE A 50 14.30 15.02 19.14
CA ILE A 50 15.17 14.98 20.31
C ILE A 50 16.00 16.27 20.33
N TYR A 51 15.98 16.98 21.45
CA TYR A 51 16.71 18.23 21.68
C TYR A 51 17.79 18.01 22.73
N PHE A 52 19.00 18.47 22.46
CA PHE A 52 20.07 18.64 23.46
C PHE A 52 20.16 20.11 23.84
N GLU A 53 20.46 20.40 25.10
CA GLU A 53 20.32 21.75 25.66
C GLU A 53 21.13 22.82 24.92
N ALA A 54 20.43 23.92 24.60
CA ALA A 54 20.99 25.27 24.70
C ALA A 54 19.85 26.20 25.18
N GLY A 55 19.71 26.34 26.50
CA GLY A 55 18.86 27.34 27.15
C GLY A 55 17.37 26.98 27.31
N ASN A 56 17.06 26.32 28.42
CA ASN A 56 15.77 26.03 29.05
C ASN A 56 14.52 26.71 28.44
N GLY A 57 13.80 25.94 27.62
CA GLY A 57 12.40 26.17 27.31
C GLY A 57 11.51 25.24 28.15
N LEU A 58 10.85 25.77 29.19
CA LEU A 58 9.88 25.04 29.99
C LEU A 58 8.46 25.28 29.47
N VAL A 59 7.60 24.27 29.49
CA VAL A 59 6.21 24.42 29.07
C VAL A 59 5.39 24.97 30.24
N ASN A 60 4.70 26.08 30.03
CA ASN A 60 3.83 26.68 31.05
C ASN A 60 2.51 25.92 31.22
N SER A 61 1.71 26.29 32.21
CA SER A 61 0.40 25.68 32.50
C SER A 61 -0.65 25.82 31.38
N ALA A 62 -0.35 26.58 30.31
CA ALA A 62 -1.16 26.69 29.11
C ALA A 62 -0.61 25.88 27.91
N GLY A 63 0.41 25.04 28.13
CA GLY A 63 0.99 24.19 27.07
C GLY A 63 1.96 24.92 26.12
N ALA A 64 2.33 26.18 26.42
CA ALA A 64 3.21 26.98 25.59
C ALA A 64 4.67 26.94 26.09
N THR A 65 5.62 26.71 25.18
CA THR A 65 7.06 26.70 25.49
C THR A 65 7.51 28.11 25.85
N SER A 66 7.93 28.27 27.10
CA SER A 66 8.36 29.52 27.72
C SER A 66 9.87 29.48 27.94
N LYS A 67 10.56 30.55 27.57
CA LYS A 67 12.01 30.67 27.70
C LYS A 67 12.35 31.51 28.92
N LEU A 68 13.39 31.12 29.65
CA LEU A 68 13.98 31.97 30.68
C LEU A 68 14.83 33.05 30.00
N GLY A 69 14.76 34.28 30.48
CA GLY A 69 15.70 35.30 30.04
C GLY A 69 16.20 36.15 31.17
N ASP A 70 16.96 37.16 30.79
CA ASP A 70 17.99 37.77 31.64
C ASP A 70 17.45 38.41 32.93
N SER A 71 16.15 38.70 32.99
CA SER A 71 15.46 39.19 34.19
C SER A 71 15.10 38.09 35.21
N GLY A 72 15.46 36.83 34.95
CA GLY A 72 15.12 35.67 35.80
C GLY A 72 13.67 35.21 35.72
N LYS A 73 12.91 35.65 34.70
CA LYS A 73 11.49 35.29 34.52
C LYS A 73 11.25 34.58 33.19
N TYR A 74 10.28 33.67 33.17
CA TYR A 74 9.89 32.96 31.95
C TYR A 74 8.97 33.79 31.06
N TYR A 75 9.13 33.68 29.74
CA TYR A 75 8.28 34.32 28.74
C TYR A 75 7.94 33.40 27.58
N CYS A 76 6.71 33.49 27.07
CA CYS A 76 6.21 32.66 25.98
C CYS A 76 5.86 33.44 24.69
N GLY A 77 5.97 34.77 24.68
CA GLY A 77 5.64 35.58 23.49
C GLY A 77 4.14 35.74 23.22
N LEU A 78 3.25 35.21 24.07
CA LEU A 78 1.80 35.28 23.87
C LEU A 78 1.22 36.63 24.30
N ARG A 79 0.10 37.01 23.68
CA ARG A 79 -0.58 38.28 23.93
C ARG A 79 -1.47 38.21 25.18
N ILE A 80 -1.16 39.03 26.18
CA ILE A 80 -1.91 39.27 27.42
C ILE A 80 -2.78 40.51 27.21
N LEU A 81 -4.10 40.33 27.22
CA LEU A 81 -5.08 41.38 26.89
C LEU A 81 -5.09 42.57 27.88
N THR A 82 -4.43 42.47 29.03
CA THR A 82 -4.50 43.44 30.14
C THR A 82 -3.19 44.17 30.45
N CYS A 83 -2.05 43.84 29.80
CA CYS A 83 -0.77 44.51 30.06
C CYS A 83 -0.52 45.65 29.06
N THR A 84 -0.30 46.85 29.58
CA THR A 84 0.13 48.06 28.84
C THR A 84 1.66 48.22 28.79
N CYS A 85 2.37 47.39 29.55
CA CYS A 85 3.81 47.40 29.79
C CYS A 85 4.70 47.00 28.59
N CYS A 86 4.20 46.14 27.71
CA CYS A 86 4.94 45.57 26.57
C CYS A 86 4.04 45.32 25.37
N ASP A 87 3.11 46.24 25.13
CA ASP A 87 2.12 46.17 24.04
C ASP A 87 1.27 44.88 24.07
N GLY A 88 1.05 44.40 25.30
CA GLY A 88 0.35 43.17 25.59
C GLY A 88 1.12 41.90 25.23
N LEU A 89 2.42 41.90 24.93
CA LEU A 89 3.16 40.66 24.58
C LEU A 89 4.10 40.20 25.72
N CYS A 90 3.94 38.96 26.18
CA CYS A 90 4.82 38.35 27.18
C CYS A 90 6.27 38.28 26.67
N GLY A 91 7.22 39.03 27.28
CA GLY A 91 8.55 39.22 26.69
C GLY A 91 9.69 39.47 27.69
N PRO A 92 10.95 39.20 27.27
CA PRO A 92 12.12 39.25 28.16
C PRO A 92 12.49 40.66 28.64
N HIS A 93 12.26 41.68 27.80
CA HIS A 93 12.92 42.97 27.96
C HIS A 93 12.20 43.90 28.95
N SER A 94 10.96 43.58 29.30
CA SER A 94 10.10 44.35 30.20
C SER A 94 9.81 43.63 31.53
N GLY A 95 10.34 42.42 31.72
CA GLY A 95 10.08 41.58 32.90
C GLY A 95 8.61 41.18 33.09
N CYS A 96 7.78 41.34 32.05
CA CYS A 96 6.35 41.06 32.07
C CYS A 96 6.05 39.64 31.56
N ALA A 97 5.38 38.85 32.40
CA ALA A 97 5.02 37.46 32.14
C ALA A 97 3.50 37.29 32.10
N CYS A 98 2.99 36.37 31.27
CA CYS A 98 1.58 36.00 31.31
C CYS A 98 1.29 35.14 32.56
N PRO A 99 0.02 35.04 33.02
CA PRO A 99 -0.31 34.27 34.22
C PRO A 99 0.24 32.83 34.21
N PRO A 100 0.21 32.09 33.07
CA PRO A 100 0.87 30.78 32.96
C PRO A 100 2.40 30.81 33.12
N CYS A 101 3.09 31.84 32.65
CA CYS A 101 4.54 31.97 32.80
C CYS A 101 4.95 32.47 34.19
N SER A 102 4.09 33.22 34.88
CA SER A 102 4.34 33.63 36.27
C SER A 102 4.23 32.45 37.24
N THR A 103 3.28 31.54 37.04
CA THR A 103 3.19 30.30 37.85
C THR A 103 4.42 29.43 37.66
N LEU A 104 4.88 29.29 36.42
CA LEU A 104 6.11 28.57 36.09
C LEU A 104 7.35 29.19 36.75
N SER A 105 7.42 30.53 36.82
CA SER A 105 8.53 31.23 37.48
C SER A 105 8.53 31.01 39.00
N ALA A 106 7.35 30.99 39.64
CA ALA A 106 7.22 30.71 41.08
C ALA A 106 7.53 29.25 41.43
N GLU A 107 7.17 28.29 40.57
CA GLU A 107 7.50 26.88 40.74
C GLU A 107 9.01 26.61 40.58
N GLU A 108 9.69 27.32 39.68
CA GLU A 108 11.13 27.20 39.50
C GLU A 108 11.90 27.79 40.68
N GLU A 109 11.47 28.92 41.26
CA GLU A 109 12.02 29.42 42.53
C GLU A 109 11.86 28.39 43.66
N LEU A 110 10.72 27.68 43.70
CA LEU A 110 10.49 26.60 44.67
C LEU A 110 11.41 25.39 44.39
N ARG A 111 11.62 25.00 43.13
CA ARG A 111 12.54 23.91 42.74
C ARG A 111 13.99 24.25 43.06
N ILE A 112 14.42 25.49 42.82
CA ILE A 112 15.76 25.99 43.16
C ILE A 112 15.92 25.99 44.68
N SER A 113 14.89 26.40 45.44
CA SER A 113 14.86 26.32 46.91
C SER A 113 14.89 24.88 47.46
N ILE A 114 14.33 23.92 46.73
CA ILE A 114 14.34 22.49 47.08
C ILE A 114 15.69 21.85 46.72
N ARG A 115 16.25 22.16 45.54
CA ARG A 115 17.59 21.70 45.12
C ARG A 115 18.69 22.28 45.99
N SER A 116 18.56 23.52 46.47
CA SER A 116 19.49 24.13 47.42
C SER A 116 19.49 23.49 48.82
N LYS A 117 18.61 22.51 49.09
CA LYS A 117 18.60 21.72 50.34
C LYS A 117 19.37 20.39 50.24
N LEU A 118 19.87 20.00 49.06
CA LEU A 118 20.81 18.89 48.91
C LEU A 118 22.24 19.44 48.99
N VAL A 119 22.75 19.56 50.22
CA VAL A 119 24.15 19.92 50.44
C VAL A 119 25.00 18.69 50.15
N ALA A 120 25.79 18.72 49.08
CA ALA A 120 26.78 17.67 48.84
C ALA A 120 27.74 17.61 50.03
N PRO A 121 28.02 16.43 50.61
CA PRO A 121 29.02 16.33 51.66
C PRO A 121 30.38 16.76 51.10
N PRO A 122 31.25 17.36 51.92
CA PRO A 122 32.60 17.71 51.49
C PRO A 122 33.30 16.45 50.96
N PRO A 123 34.07 16.56 49.88
CA PRO A 123 34.64 15.40 49.22
C PRO A 123 35.55 14.63 50.17
N SER A 124 35.56 13.31 50.05
CA SER A 124 36.19 12.40 51.00
C SER A 124 37.67 12.72 51.23
N HIS A 125 38.38 13.22 50.21
CA HIS A 125 39.78 13.63 50.30
C HIS A 125 40.00 14.86 51.20
N GLN A 126 39.09 15.85 51.19
CA GLN A 126 39.18 17.01 52.07
C GLN A 126 38.94 16.58 53.52
N ILE A 127 37.95 15.73 53.77
CA ILE A 127 37.69 15.19 55.12
C ILE A 127 38.90 14.38 55.61
N VAL A 128 39.52 13.57 54.75
CA VAL A 128 40.73 12.79 55.07
C VAL A 128 41.93 13.70 55.36
N ASP A 129 42.11 14.78 54.61
CA ASP A 129 43.19 15.74 54.86
C ASP A 129 42.95 16.52 56.17
N ASP A 130 41.73 16.91 56.48
CA ASP A 130 41.36 17.53 57.76
C ASP A 130 41.56 16.58 58.95
N LEU A 131 41.31 15.28 58.76
CA LEU A 131 41.55 14.24 59.75
C LEU A 131 43.03 14.06 60.08
N LYS A 132 43.93 14.23 59.09
CA LYS A 132 45.39 14.08 59.30
C LYS A 132 45.96 15.08 60.31
N TRP A 133 45.31 16.22 60.51
CA TRP A 133 45.80 17.31 61.35
C TRP A 133 45.04 17.47 62.67
N LYS A 134 44.05 16.62 62.95
CA LYS A 134 43.30 16.62 64.22
C LYS A 134 43.89 15.59 65.21
N GLN A 135 44.06 15.99 66.48
CA GLN A 135 44.65 15.13 67.52
C GLN A 135 43.76 13.96 67.96
N ASP A 136 42.43 14.13 67.94
CA ASP A 136 41.44 13.06 68.24
C ASP A 136 40.17 13.26 67.40
N PRO A 137 40.00 12.52 66.29
CA PRO A 137 38.78 12.62 65.49
C PRO A 137 37.64 11.85 66.15
N GLY A 138 36.63 12.56 66.64
CA GLY A 138 35.40 11.96 67.20
C GLY A 138 34.55 11.20 66.16
N PRO A 139 33.54 10.42 66.61
CA PRO A 139 32.71 9.56 65.75
C PRO A 139 31.96 10.31 64.63
N GLU A 140 31.68 11.60 64.84
CA GLU A 140 31.02 12.47 63.85
C GLU A 140 31.87 12.70 62.59
N CYS A 141 33.20 12.76 62.73
CA CYS A 141 34.09 12.90 61.58
C CYS A 141 34.13 11.63 60.74
N LEU A 142 34.04 10.46 61.38
CA LEU A 142 34.00 9.16 60.69
C LEU A 142 32.65 8.95 60.00
N GLN A 143 31.55 9.36 60.63
CA GLN A 143 30.22 9.35 60.00
C GLN A 143 30.15 10.29 58.79
N SER A 144 30.71 11.50 58.89
CA SER A 144 30.81 12.44 57.76
C SER A 144 31.65 11.87 56.61
N LEU A 145 32.76 11.19 56.91
CA LEU A 145 33.57 10.51 55.91
C LEU A 145 32.82 9.34 55.25
N MET A 146 32.08 8.54 56.03
CA MET A 146 31.25 7.46 55.50
C MET A 146 30.14 7.99 54.59
N GLU A 147 29.46 9.06 54.98
CA GLU A 147 28.42 9.70 54.17
C GLU A 147 29.00 10.27 52.87
N ALA A 148 30.19 10.90 52.92
CA ALA A 148 30.90 11.36 51.72
C ALA A 148 31.33 10.21 50.81
N LEU A 149 31.86 9.11 51.35
CA LEU A 149 32.26 7.94 50.57
C LEU A 149 31.05 7.21 49.95
N VAL A 150 29.94 7.08 50.67
CA VAL A 150 28.69 6.49 50.16
C VAL A 150 28.10 7.39 49.07
N TRP A 151 28.14 8.71 49.25
CA TRP A 151 27.72 9.68 48.24
C TRP A 151 28.57 9.56 46.97
N GLU A 152 29.90 9.59 47.10
CA GLU A 152 30.82 9.42 45.97
C GLU A 152 30.65 8.06 45.28
N GLN A 153 30.44 6.98 46.05
CA GLN A 153 30.20 5.64 45.50
C GLN A 153 28.87 5.58 44.74
N ARG A 154 27.80 6.20 45.25
CA ARG A 154 26.50 6.30 44.56
C ARG A 154 26.62 7.11 43.27
N VAL A 155 27.29 8.27 43.31
CA VAL A 155 27.52 9.10 42.12
C VAL A 155 28.34 8.31 41.09
N ARG A 156 29.40 7.60 41.51
CA ARG A 156 30.19 6.75 40.62
C ARG A 156 29.37 5.59 40.05
N ALA A 157 28.51 4.94 40.85
CA ALA A 157 27.64 3.87 40.37
C ALA A 157 26.62 4.36 39.34
N ILE A 158 26.00 5.52 39.57
CA ILE A 158 25.10 6.18 38.63
C ILE A 158 25.85 6.55 37.35
N ASN A 159 27.02 7.19 37.45
CA ASN A 159 27.84 7.54 36.31
C ASN A 159 28.29 6.30 35.52
N THR A 160 28.60 5.19 36.20
CA THR A 160 28.97 3.91 35.57
C THR A 160 27.78 3.30 34.84
N ALA A 161 26.58 3.32 35.44
CA ALA A 161 25.36 2.84 34.79
C ALA A 161 24.98 3.69 33.56
N VAL A 162 25.18 5.00 33.62
CA VAL A 162 24.85 5.93 32.52
C VAL A 162 25.87 5.89 31.39
N SER A 163 27.15 5.66 31.69
CA SER A 163 28.23 5.55 30.70
C SER A 163 28.38 4.15 30.07
N CYS A 164 27.59 3.16 30.53
CA CYS A 164 27.58 1.82 29.95
C CYS A 164 26.98 1.84 28.53
N PRO A 165 27.71 1.39 27.49
CA PRO A 165 27.26 1.45 26.10
C PRO A 165 25.98 0.63 25.86
N PHE A 166 25.82 -0.49 26.57
CA PHE A 166 24.62 -1.33 26.50
C PHE A 166 23.38 -0.63 27.07
N ILE A 167 23.53 0.05 28.22
CA ILE A 167 22.43 0.82 28.83
C ILE A 167 22.05 2.01 27.94
N SER A 168 23.03 2.66 27.30
CA SER A 168 22.78 3.73 26.33
C SER A 168 21.99 3.24 25.11
N GLN A 169 22.32 2.06 24.58
CA GLN A 169 21.56 1.43 23.48
C GLN A 169 20.11 1.15 23.85
N ILE A 170 19.86 0.55 25.03
CA ILE A 170 18.49 0.28 25.51
C ILE A 170 17.70 1.59 25.68
N ARG A 171 18.32 2.65 26.21
CA ARG A 171 17.67 3.96 26.34
C ARG A 171 17.22 4.51 24.99
N ARG A 172 18.07 4.42 23.96
CA ARG A 172 17.72 4.86 22.58
C ARG A 172 16.55 4.05 22.02
N LEU A 173 16.55 2.74 22.24
CA LEU A 173 15.47 1.86 21.80
C LEU A 173 14.13 2.21 22.49
N ILE A 174 14.13 2.45 23.79
CA ILE A 174 12.91 2.86 24.53
C ILE A 174 12.32 4.15 23.96
N VAL A 175 13.16 5.11 23.57
CA VAL A 175 12.71 6.36 22.94
C VAL A 175 12.07 6.10 21.57
N LEU A 176 12.65 5.20 20.77
CA LEU A 176 12.08 4.79 19.48
C LEU A 176 10.74 4.07 19.63
N CYS A 177 10.61 3.14 20.59
CA CYS A 177 9.34 2.49 20.92
C CYS A 177 8.27 3.52 21.35
N ASN A 178 8.67 4.50 22.17
CA ASN A 178 7.80 5.61 22.58
C ASN A 178 7.36 6.48 21.39
N ARG A 179 8.24 6.72 20.42
CA ARG A 179 7.91 7.50 19.21
C ARG A 179 6.91 6.78 18.32
N HIS A 180 7.17 5.51 18.02
CA HIS A 180 6.30 4.65 17.23
C HIS A 180 4.89 4.61 17.85
N LEU A 181 4.82 4.45 19.17
CA LEU A 181 3.57 4.46 19.92
C LEU A 181 2.79 5.77 19.75
N VAL A 182 3.45 6.92 19.86
CA VAL A 182 2.78 8.23 19.71
C VAL A 182 2.20 8.40 18.31
N ALA A 183 2.89 7.92 17.27
CA ALA A 183 2.39 7.93 15.90
C ALA A 183 1.12 7.07 15.76
N VAL A 184 1.17 5.83 16.24
CA VAL A 184 0.03 4.89 16.20
C VAL A 184 -1.18 5.50 16.89
N ILE A 185 -0.97 6.08 18.08
CA ILE A 185 -1.99 6.75 18.90
C ILE A 185 -2.68 7.89 18.12
N ARG A 186 -1.90 8.79 17.51
CA ARG A 186 -2.43 9.96 16.79
C ARG A 186 -3.16 9.58 15.50
N ASP A 187 -2.66 8.58 14.77
CA ASP A 187 -3.36 8.00 13.61
C ASP A 187 -4.76 7.48 13.98
N GLN A 188 -4.93 6.87 15.18
CA GLN A 188 -6.24 6.41 15.63
C GLN A 188 -7.24 7.54 15.86
N SER A 189 -6.78 8.69 16.37
CA SER A 189 -7.63 9.86 16.59
C SER A 189 -8.11 10.49 15.28
N GLN A 190 -7.20 10.62 14.30
CA GLN A 190 -7.51 11.20 12.99
C GLN A 190 -8.50 10.33 12.21
N ASN A 191 -8.33 9.01 12.21
CA ASN A 191 -9.27 8.09 11.55
C ASN A 191 -10.68 8.10 12.16
N LYS A 192 -10.83 8.41 13.45
CA LYS A 192 -12.15 8.58 14.09
C LYS A 192 -12.83 9.90 13.72
N GLU A 193 -12.06 10.98 13.61
CA GLU A 193 -12.59 12.29 13.16
C GLU A 193 -13.01 12.24 11.69
N VAL A 194 -12.20 11.62 10.80
CA VAL A 194 -12.55 11.44 9.39
C VAL A 194 -13.81 10.56 9.23
N LYS A 195 -13.98 9.51 10.05
CA LYS A 195 -15.22 8.70 10.08
C LYS A 195 -16.43 9.49 10.60
N ARG A 196 -16.29 10.33 11.63
CA ARG A 196 -17.38 11.21 12.11
C ARG A 196 -17.79 12.24 11.05
N VAL A 197 -16.83 12.89 10.41
CA VAL A 197 -17.08 13.88 9.34
C VAL A 197 -17.71 13.23 8.10
N ARG A 198 -17.42 11.96 7.80
CA ARG A 198 -18.10 11.18 6.74
C ARG A 198 -19.55 10.82 7.10
N ILE A 199 -19.84 10.51 8.37
CA ILE A 199 -21.20 10.19 8.83
C ILE A 199 -22.11 11.43 8.81
N GLU A 200 -21.56 12.61 9.09
CA GLU A 200 -22.29 13.88 9.05
C GLU A 200 -22.53 14.44 7.64
N ARG A 201 -21.92 13.85 6.59
CA ARG A 201 -22.01 14.31 5.19
C ARG A 201 -22.85 13.42 4.26
N LYS A 202 -23.70 12.52 4.77
CA LYS A 202 -24.71 11.85 3.93
C LYS A 202 -25.91 12.78 3.67
N PRO A 203 -26.26 13.10 2.40
CA PRO A 203 -27.51 13.80 2.09
C PRO A 203 -28.72 12.87 2.28
N PRO A 204 -29.91 13.39 2.65
CA PRO A 204 -31.13 12.62 2.63
C PRO A 204 -31.56 12.40 1.16
N HIS A 205 -32.25 11.29 0.90
CA HIS A 205 -32.80 10.82 -0.39
C HIS A 205 -31.94 9.80 -1.16
N THR A 206 -32.22 8.52 -0.93
CA THR A 206 -32.81 7.61 -1.94
C THR A 206 -33.40 6.42 -1.18
N VAL A 207 -34.73 6.34 -1.17
CA VAL A 207 -35.49 5.24 -0.57
C VAL A 207 -35.25 3.97 -1.40
N SER A 208 -34.81 2.92 -0.73
CA SER A 208 -34.58 1.59 -1.27
C SER A 208 -35.90 0.93 -1.68
N ASN A 209 -36.08 0.67 -2.98
CA ASN A 209 -37.15 -0.21 -3.48
C ASN A 209 -36.75 -1.68 -3.32
N ARG A 210 -36.69 -2.13 -2.07
CA ARG A 210 -36.64 -3.56 -1.70
C ARG A 210 -37.40 -3.81 -0.41
N ALA A 211 -38.70 -3.58 -0.46
CA ALA A 211 -39.65 -4.25 0.43
C ALA A 211 -40.99 -4.35 -0.31
N LEU A 212 -41.50 -5.59 -0.38
CA LEU A 212 -42.83 -6.05 -0.82
C LEU A 212 -42.79 -7.03 -2.00
N SER A 213 -42.11 -8.16 -1.77
CA SER A 213 -42.50 -9.45 -2.36
C SER A 213 -43.04 -10.33 -1.23
N SER A 214 -44.34 -10.23 -0.99
CA SER A 214 -45.25 -11.32 -0.59
C SER A 214 -46.42 -10.71 0.16
N VAL A 215 -47.64 -11.03 -0.32
CA VAL A 215 -48.90 -11.24 0.41
C VAL A 215 -50.03 -10.97 -0.58
N VAL A 216 -50.67 -12.09 -0.99
CA VAL A 216 -52.06 -12.21 -1.49
C VAL A 216 -52.27 -11.72 -2.94
N GLY A 217 -52.65 -12.54 -3.93
CA GLY A 217 -53.50 -13.74 -3.90
C GLY A 217 -54.95 -13.35 -4.20
N THR A 218 -55.47 -13.82 -5.34
CA THR A 218 -56.90 -13.96 -5.70
C THR A 218 -57.78 -12.73 -6.00
N LEU A 219 -58.23 -12.72 -7.27
CA LEU A 219 -59.62 -12.59 -7.77
C LEU A 219 -60.35 -11.22 -7.81
N ASN A 220 -60.75 -10.89 -9.06
CA ASN A 220 -62.05 -10.39 -9.53
C ASN A 220 -62.48 -8.91 -9.36
N LYS A 221 -62.38 -8.18 -10.50
CA LYS A 221 -63.46 -7.46 -11.24
C LYS A 221 -64.14 -6.21 -10.59
N PRO A 222 -64.85 -5.35 -11.36
CA PRO A 222 -64.36 -4.07 -11.90
C PRO A 222 -65.20 -2.82 -11.48
N GLY A 223 -64.78 -1.62 -11.92
CA GLY A 223 -65.55 -0.36 -11.91
C GLY A 223 -64.81 0.79 -11.21
N GLU A 224 -64.98 2.08 -11.51
CA GLU A 224 -65.56 2.84 -12.63
C GLU A 224 -65.09 4.31 -12.43
N GLY A 225 -64.82 5.06 -13.50
CA GLY A 225 -64.72 6.56 -13.59
C GLY A 225 -63.50 7.24 -12.92
N THR A 226 -62.95 8.37 -13.37
CA THR A 226 -63.26 9.36 -14.43
C THR A 226 -62.07 10.32 -14.56
N ASP A 227 -61.84 10.79 -15.80
CA ASP A 227 -61.33 12.10 -16.25
C ASP A 227 -59.94 12.62 -15.85
N THR A 228 -59.01 12.68 -16.82
CA THR A 228 -58.80 13.89 -17.66
C THR A 228 -57.75 13.63 -18.75
N GLN A 229 -58.09 14.00 -19.99
CA GLN A 229 -57.26 13.94 -21.20
C GLN A 229 -56.13 14.98 -21.20
N GLU A 230 -54.99 14.65 -21.81
CA GLU A 230 -54.49 15.33 -23.03
C GLU A 230 -53.25 14.60 -23.62
N ASP A 231 -53.52 13.89 -24.71
CA ASP A 231 -52.74 13.68 -25.94
C ASP A 231 -51.19 13.62 -25.89
N THR A 232 -50.65 12.40 -25.96
CA THR A 232 -49.59 12.07 -26.93
C THR A 232 -49.66 10.60 -27.32
N GLU A 233 -49.64 10.35 -28.63
CA GLU A 233 -49.98 9.13 -29.35
C GLU A 233 -49.33 7.83 -28.82
N GLU A 234 -50.19 6.91 -28.35
CA GLU A 234 -49.86 5.49 -28.13
C GLU A 234 -49.82 4.73 -29.48
N GLN A 235 -48.62 4.32 -29.89
CA GLN A 235 -48.42 3.18 -30.81
C GLN A 235 -47.76 2.04 -30.06
N THR A 236 -48.51 1.35 -29.19
CA THR A 236 -48.12 0.04 -28.68
C THR A 236 -49.37 -0.80 -28.45
N ASP A 237 -49.65 -1.76 -29.33
CA ASP A 237 -50.11 -3.10 -28.87
C ASP A 237 -50.12 -4.22 -29.93
N ASP A 238 -50.06 -3.91 -31.23
CA ASP A 238 -50.06 -4.98 -32.26
C ASP A 238 -48.70 -5.70 -32.44
N SER A 239 -47.62 -5.20 -31.81
CA SER A 239 -46.27 -5.76 -31.99
C SER A 239 -45.89 -6.85 -30.97
N GLU A 240 -46.44 -6.84 -29.75
CA GLU A 240 -46.14 -7.89 -28.75
C GLU A 240 -46.84 -9.20 -29.06
N SER A 241 -48.07 -9.15 -29.59
CA SER A 241 -48.82 -10.34 -30.01
C SER A 241 -48.15 -11.04 -31.21
N ALA A 242 -47.67 -10.26 -32.20
CA ALA A 242 -46.92 -10.76 -33.35
C ALA A 242 -45.54 -11.34 -32.95
N ILE A 243 -44.85 -10.72 -31.99
CA ILE A 243 -43.58 -11.24 -31.43
C ILE A 243 -43.83 -12.53 -30.63
N GLY A 244 -44.89 -12.56 -29.82
CA GLY A 244 -45.34 -13.76 -29.12
C GLY A 244 -45.63 -14.91 -30.09
N LEU A 245 -46.32 -14.61 -31.20
CA LEU A 245 -46.62 -15.57 -32.25
C LEU A 245 -45.37 -16.04 -33.00
N ALA A 246 -44.44 -15.14 -33.35
CA ALA A 246 -43.17 -15.49 -33.99
C ALA A 246 -42.28 -16.35 -33.09
N ARG A 247 -42.23 -16.05 -31.78
CA ARG A 247 -41.53 -16.87 -30.77
C ARG A 247 -42.16 -18.25 -30.63
N VAL A 248 -43.50 -18.34 -30.60
CA VAL A 248 -44.21 -19.62 -30.55
C VAL A 248 -43.98 -20.42 -31.83
N GLY A 249 -44.07 -19.78 -33.01
CA GLY A 249 -43.83 -20.39 -34.32
C GLY A 249 -42.41 -20.91 -34.48
N ALA A 250 -41.40 -20.11 -34.11
CA ALA A 250 -39.99 -20.53 -34.17
C ALA A 250 -39.69 -21.68 -33.20
N ARG A 251 -40.25 -21.67 -31.98
CA ARG A 251 -40.11 -22.78 -31.02
C ARG A 251 -40.83 -24.05 -31.49
N ALA A 252 -42.02 -23.91 -32.08
CA ALA A 252 -42.78 -25.03 -32.62
C ALA A 252 -42.05 -25.66 -33.82
N ALA A 253 -41.57 -24.85 -34.76
CA ALA A 253 -40.77 -25.30 -35.90
C ALA A 253 -39.48 -25.98 -35.46
N LEU A 254 -38.75 -25.41 -34.48
CA LEU A 254 -37.56 -26.03 -33.91
C LEU A 254 -37.89 -27.37 -33.26
N ARG A 255 -38.93 -27.44 -32.41
CA ARG A 255 -39.33 -28.70 -31.76
C ARG A 255 -39.74 -29.77 -32.78
N LEU A 256 -40.45 -29.39 -33.83
CA LEU A 256 -40.80 -30.29 -34.92
C LEU A 256 -39.55 -30.80 -35.63
N ALA A 257 -38.63 -29.92 -36.02
CA ALA A 257 -37.36 -30.30 -36.64
C ALA A 257 -36.55 -31.25 -35.75
N LEU A 258 -36.38 -30.93 -34.46
CA LEU A 258 -35.68 -31.77 -33.49
C LEU A 258 -36.38 -33.13 -33.28
N SER A 259 -37.71 -33.17 -33.35
CA SER A 259 -38.48 -34.42 -33.26
C SER A 259 -38.30 -35.31 -34.49
N LEU A 260 -38.19 -34.72 -35.68
CA LEU A 260 -37.92 -35.42 -36.93
C LEU A 260 -36.51 -36.01 -36.93
N VAL A 261 -35.50 -35.25 -36.47
CA VAL A 261 -34.14 -35.75 -36.29
C VAL A 261 -34.11 -36.94 -35.32
N ARG A 262 -34.83 -36.87 -34.19
CA ARG A 262 -34.95 -38.03 -33.27
C ARG A 262 -35.64 -39.22 -33.92
N ARG A 263 -36.67 -39.00 -34.73
CA ARG A 263 -37.38 -40.06 -35.44
C ARG A 263 -36.47 -40.75 -36.44
N ALA A 264 -35.73 -39.98 -37.24
CA ALA A 264 -34.77 -40.51 -38.20
C ALA A 264 -33.70 -41.38 -37.53
N TRP A 265 -33.12 -40.93 -36.41
CA TRP A 265 -32.16 -41.74 -35.65
C TRP A 265 -32.76 -43.00 -35.02
N ARG A 266 -34.06 -43.01 -34.67
CA ARG A 266 -34.73 -44.20 -34.12
C ARG A 266 -35.11 -45.22 -35.18
N CYS A 267 -35.63 -44.74 -36.31
CA CYS A 267 -36.16 -45.59 -37.38
C CYS A 267 -35.07 -46.01 -38.38
N GLY A 268 -33.95 -45.29 -38.46
CA GLY A 268 -32.91 -45.49 -39.47
C GLY A 268 -33.28 -44.96 -40.86
N GLU A 269 -34.56 -44.69 -41.11
CA GLU A 269 -35.06 -44.01 -42.31
C GLU A 269 -34.66 -42.53 -42.31
N ASP A 270 -34.25 -42.00 -43.47
CA ASP A 270 -33.79 -40.62 -43.68
C ASP A 270 -32.55 -40.20 -42.86
N ALA A 271 -31.75 -41.16 -42.39
CA ALA A 271 -30.50 -40.87 -41.67
C ALA A 271 -29.52 -40.03 -42.49
N ASP A 272 -29.41 -40.29 -43.80
CA ASP A 272 -28.53 -39.54 -44.71
C ASP A 272 -28.92 -38.07 -44.84
N VAL A 273 -30.24 -37.78 -44.81
CA VAL A 273 -30.78 -36.41 -44.84
C VAL A 273 -30.44 -35.69 -43.53
N CYS A 274 -30.53 -36.37 -42.40
CA CYS A 274 -30.13 -35.81 -41.11
C CYS A 274 -28.62 -35.50 -41.06
N SER A 275 -27.79 -36.41 -41.58
CA SER A 275 -26.35 -36.19 -41.69
C SER A 275 -25.99 -35.02 -42.62
N ALA A 276 -26.75 -34.78 -43.68
CA ALA A 276 -26.58 -33.61 -44.54
C ALA A 276 -26.95 -32.31 -43.81
N LEU A 277 -28.13 -32.27 -43.16
CA LEU A 277 -28.58 -31.10 -42.43
C LEU A 277 -27.64 -30.68 -41.29
N LEU A 278 -27.03 -31.64 -40.59
CA LEU A 278 -26.05 -31.34 -39.54
C LEU A 278 -24.74 -30.77 -40.10
N ARG A 279 -24.32 -31.22 -41.29
CA ARG A 279 -23.14 -30.67 -41.97
C ARG A 279 -23.42 -29.25 -42.47
N ASP A 280 -24.57 -29.03 -43.09
CA ASP A 280 -24.99 -27.69 -43.52
C ASP A 280 -25.10 -26.72 -42.34
N ALA A 281 -25.64 -27.20 -41.20
CA ALA A 281 -25.68 -26.41 -39.97
C ALA A 281 -24.27 -26.08 -39.43
N LEU A 282 -23.33 -27.03 -39.50
CA LEU A 282 -21.94 -26.80 -39.10
C LEU A 282 -21.27 -25.75 -39.98
N ASP A 283 -21.46 -25.83 -41.29
CA ASP A 283 -20.90 -24.87 -42.24
C ASP A 283 -21.50 -23.48 -42.08
N ALA A 284 -22.82 -23.40 -41.84
CA ALA A 284 -23.50 -22.15 -41.53
C ALA A 284 -22.96 -21.48 -40.25
N VAL A 285 -22.76 -22.25 -39.17
CA VAL A 285 -22.21 -21.71 -37.91
C VAL A 285 -20.73 -21.32 -38.06
N ARG A 286 -19.95 -22.03 -38.88
CA ARG A 286 -18.55 -21.70 -39.21
C ARG A 286 -18.44 -20.42 -40.05
N ALA A 287 -19.43 -20.10 -40.87
CA ALA A 287 -19.46 -18.89 -41.70
C ALA A 287 -19.76 -17.60 -40.90
N LEU A 288 -20.30 -17.70 -39.69
CA LEU A 288 -20.54 -16.54 -38.83
C LEU A 288 -19.21 -15.87 -38.42
N PRO A 289 -19.20 -14.55 -38.17
CA PRO A 289 -18.04 -13.88 -37.56
C PRO A 289 -17.89 -14.29 -36.08
N ASP A 290 -16.65 -14.30 -35.58
CA ASP A 290 -16.37 -14.56 -34.16
C ASP A 290 -17.04 -13.46 -33.32
N ALA A 291 -17.71 -13.84 -32.22
CA ALA A 291 -18.57 -12.97 -31.40
C ALA A 291 -19.80 -12.33 -32.12
N GLY A 292 -20.14 -12.78 -33.33
CA GLY A 292 -21.15 -12.13 -34.18
C GLY A 292 -22.61 -12.31 -33.78
N LEU A 293 -22.96 -13.32 -32.98
CA LEU A 293 -24.36 -13.59 -32.63
C LEU A 293 -24.89 -12.67 -31.51
N PHE A 294 -24.01 -12.05 -30.70
CA PHE A 294 -24.40 -11.37 -29.45
C PHE A 294 -23.61 -10.09 -29.11
N ALA A 295 -22.72 -9.60 -29.99
CA ALA A 295 -22.04 -8.33 -29.80
C ALA A 295 -23.05 -7.17 -29.73
N GLY A 296 -23.45 -6.75 -28.53
CA GLY A 296 -24.38 -5.62 -28.35
C GLY A 296 -25.25 -5.61 -27.09
N THR A 297 -25.20 -6.62 -26.22
CA THR A 297 -26.03 -6.66 -24.99
C THR A 297 -25.68 -5.59 -23.94
N GLY A 298 -24.56 -4.87 -24.11
CA GLY A 298 -24.19 -3.70 -23.31
C GLY A 298 -24.68 -2.35 -23.86
N SER A 299 -25.26 -2.32 -25.06
CA SER A 299 -25.96 -1.14 -25.58
C SER A 299 -27.46 -1.30 -25.29
N THR A 300 -28.12 -0.23 -24.88
CA THR A 300 -29.55 -0.22 -24.50
C THR A 300 -30.51 -0.57 -25.64
N THR A 301 -30.04 -0.92 -26.83
CA THR A 301 -30.84 -1.06 -28.06
C THR A 301 -30.41 -2.21 -28.98
N ALA A 302 -30.29 -3.44 -28.46
CA ALA A 302 -30.18 -4.62 -29.33
C ALA A 302 -31.49 -4.87 -30.13
N PRO A 303 -31.44 -5.20 -31.45
CA PRO A 303 -32.61 -5.47 -32.28
C PRO A 303 -33.50 -6.58 -31.70
N ARG A 304 -34.82 -6.36 -31.65
CA ARG A 304 -35.79 -7.31 -31.05
C ARG A 304 -35.79 -8.69 -31.71
N SER A 305 -35.44 -8.79 -33.00
CA SER A 305 -35.28 -10.06 -33.74
C SER A 305 -34.10 -10.91 -33.25
N GLN A 306 -33.03 -10.28 -32.74
CA GLN A 306 -31.85 -10.97 -32.24
C GLN A 306 -32.13 -11.73 -30.94
N LYS A 307 -33.04 -11.24 -30.10
CA LYS A 307 -33.49 -11.94 -28.87
C LYS A 307 -34.26 -13.23 -29.17
N ILE A 308 -35.09 -13.25 -30.22
CA ILE A 308 -35.84 -14.45 -30.62
C ILE A 308 -34.88 -15.50 -31.19
N TRP A 309 -33.95 -15.08 -32.06
CA TRP A 309 -32.92 -15.95 -32.59
C TRP A 309 -32.03 -16.56 -31.50
N ALA A 310 -31.66 -15.77 -30.49
CA ALA A 310 -30.92 -16.26 -29.33
C ALA A 310 -31.65 -17.40 -28.60
N GLU A 311 -32.94 -17.24 -28.31
CA GLU A 311 -33.73 -18.27 -27.63
C GLU A 311 -33.84 -19.57 -28.43
N VAL A 312 -33.94 -19.47 -29.77
CA VAL A 312 -34.00 -20.61 -30.68
C VAL A 312 -32.64 -21.33 -30.70
N VAL A 313 -31.54 -20.58 -30.84
CA VAL A 313 -30.17 -21.09 -30.79
C VAL A 313 -29.90 -21.77 -29.43
N ASP A 314 -30.37 -21.21 -28.32
CA ASP A 314 -30.24 -21.77 -26.99
C ASP A 314 -30.96 -23.11 -26.83
N SER A 315 -32.16 -23.20 -27.41
CA SER A 315 -32.97 -24.41 -27.40
C SER A 315 -32.32 -25.50 -28.28
N ALA A 316 -31.76 -25.12 -29.42
CA ALA A 316 -31.01 -26.02 -30.30
C ALA A 316 -29.71 -26.50 -29.63
N ALA A 317 -28.95 -25.59 -28.99
CA ALA A 317 -27.72 -25.92 -28.26
C ALA A 317 -27.99 -26.86 -27.07
N LYS A 318 -29.11 -26.68 -26.35
CA LYS A 318 -29.54 -27.62 -25.29
C LYS A 318 -29.83 -29.02 -25.84
N PHE A 319 -30.50 -29.12 -26.99
CA PHE A 319 -30.73 -30.40 -27.64
C PHE A 319 -29.43 -31.07 -28.11
N LEU A 320 -28.54 -30.32 -28.77
CA LEU A 320 -27.26 -30.84 -29.23
C LEU A 320 -26.38 -31.29 -28.05
N HIS A 321 -26.42 -30.57 -26.93
CA HIS A 321 -25.78 -31.01 -25.70
C HIS A 321 -26.33 -32.37 -25.21
N GLN A 322 -27.65 -32.56 -25.20
CA GLN A 322 -28.26 -33.86 -24.86
C GLN A 322 -27.79 -34.97 -25.81
N VAL A 323 -27.67 -34.68 -27.11
CA VAL A 323 -27.14 -35.61 -28.12
C VAL A 323 -25.70 -36.01 -27.81
N VAL A 324 -24.86 -35.02 -27.50
CA VAL A 324 -23.44 -35.21 -27.20
C VAL A 324 -23.25 -36.06 -25.95
N VAL A 325 -23.98 -35.77 -24.88
CA VAL A 325 -23.90 -36.48 -23.58
C VAL A 325 -24.59 -37.85 -23.63
N GLY A 326 -25.48 -38.08 -24.60
CA GLY A 326 -26.17 -39.36 -24.80
C GLY A 326 -27.53 -39.49 -24.09
N GLU A 327 -28.15 -38.38 -23.70
CA GLU A 327 -29.41 -38.33 -22.94
C GLU A 327 -30.67 -38.45 -23.81
N VAL A 328 -30.54 -38.57 -25.13
CA VAL A 328 -31.67 -38.47 -26.08
C VAL A 328 -32.51 -39.76 -26.17
N GLY A 329 -32.06 -40.84 -25.55
CA GLY A 329 -32.79 -42.12 -25.49
C GLY A 329 -32.96 -42.78 -26.88
N CYS A 330 -32.05 -42.52 -27.81
CA CYS A 330 -31.98 -43.17 -29.13
C CYS A 330 -30.51 -43.36 -29.57
N ASN A 331 -30.26 -44.35 -30.43
CA ASN A 331 -28.91 -44.62 -30.95
C ASN A 331 -28.57 -43.62 -32.06
N VAL A 332 -27.74 -42.63 -31.73
CA VAL A 332 -27.28 -41.63 -32.70
C VAL A 332 -26.09 -42.19 -33.50
N PRO A 333 -26.12 -42.15 -34.85
CA PRO A 333 -24.99 -42.54 -35.68
C PRO A 333 -23.70 -41.80 -35.29
N GLN A 334 -22.55 -42.48 -35.36
CA GLN A 334 -21.29 -41.90 -34.89
C GLN A 334 -20.87 -40.64 -35.67
N GLY A 335 -21.16 -40.59 -36.98
CA GLY A 335 -20.92 -39.40 -37.82
C GLY A 335 -21.77 -38.20 -37.39
N ASP A 336 -23.05 -38.42 -37.10
CA ASP A 336 -23.98 -37.38 -36.64
C ASP A 336 -23.64 -36.90 -35.24
N TRP A 337 -23.21 -37.80 -34.36
CA TRP A 337 -22.74 -37.44 -33.03
C TRP A 337 -21.50 -36.53 -33.11
N ARG A 338 -20.53 -36.85 -33.98
CA ARG A 338 -19.32 -36.03 -34.19
C ARG A 338 -19.68 -34.64 -34.71
N THR A 339 -20.57 -34.58 -35.70
CA THR A 339 -21.02 -33.33 -36.31
C THR A 339 -21.82 -32.49 -35.31
N SER A 340 -22.72 -33.11 -34.55
CA SER A 340 -23.49 -32.47 -33.48
C SER A 340 -22.60 -31.88 -32.40
N LEU A 341 -21.53 -32.59 -32.02
CA LEU A 341 -20.51 -32.08 -31.09
C LEU A 341 -19.82 -30.83 -31.64
N CYS A 342 -19.38 -30.86 -32.90
CA CYS A 342 -18.76 -29.71 -33.54
C CYS A 342 -19.72 -28.52 -33.60
N VAL A 343 -20.96 -28.71 -34.05
CA VAL A 343 -21.97 -27.64 -34.10
C VAL A 343 -22.17 -27.03 -32.71
N TRP A 344 -22.28 -27.86 -31.68
CA TRP A 344 -22.49 -27.39 -30.32
C TRP A 344 -21.31 -26.56 -29.78
N VAL A 345 -20.07 -27.03 -29.94
CA VAL A 345 -18.86 -26.31 -29.51
C VAL A 345 -18.72 -24.97 -30.25
N GLU A 346 -19.02 -24.97 -31.55
CA GLU A 346 -19.00 -23.75 -32.37
C GLU A 346 -20.04 -22.72 -31.89
N LEU A 347 -21.26 -23.17 -31.59
CA LEU A 347 -22.30 -22.32 -31.02
C LEU A 347 -21.88 -21.73 -29.67
N CYS A 348 -21.19 -22.51 -28.80
CA CYS A 348 -20.64 -21.99 -27.55
C CYS A 348 -19.59 -20.88 -27.80
N ALA A 349 -18.75 -21.02 -28.82
CA ALA A 349 -17.77 -20.00 -29.17
C ALA A 349 -18.38 -18.72 -29.74
N ARG A 350 -19.45 -18.82 -30.55
CA ARG A 350 -20.10 -17.63 -31.13
C ARG A 350 -20.88 -16.78 -30.14
N ARG A 351 -21.15 -17.30 -28.94
CA ARG A 351 -21.69 -16.50 -27.81
C ARG A 351 -20.69 -15.50 -27.26
N ALA A 352 -19.40 -15.76 -27.39
CA ALA A 352 -18.32 -14.97 -26.80
C ALA A 352 -18.39 -14.80 -25.27
N GLU A 353 -19.15 -15.66 -24.58
CA GLU A 353 -19.23 -15.73 -23.13
C GLU A 353 -18.25 -16.77 -22.59
N LEU A 354 -17.42 -16.41 -21.62
CA LEU A 354 -16.56 -17.35 -20.89
C LEU A 354 -17.31 -18.58 -20.35
N PRO A 355 -18.49 -18.48 -19.70
CA PRO A 355 -19.19 -19.66 -19.18
C PRO A 355 -19.62 -20.65 -20.26
N ALA A 356 -19.94 -20.20 -21.47
CA ALA A 356 -20.30 -21.10 -22.58
C ALA A 356 -19.10 -21.95 -23.04
N LEU A 357 -17.91 -21.35 -23.10
CA LEU A 357 -16.68 -22.05 -23.46
C LEU A 357 -16.16 -22.94 -22.33
N LEU A 358 -16.29 -22.53 -21.07
CA LEU A 358 -15.98 -23.39 -19.93
C LEU A 358 -16.92 -24.60 -19.87
N LYS A 359 -18.20 -24.43 -20.21
CA LYS A 359 -19.14 -25.55 -20.35
C LYS A 359 -18.74 -26.49 -21.49
N ALA A 360 -18.27 -25.96 -22.61
CA ALA A 360 -17.72 -26.77 -23.70
C ALA A 360 -16.50 -27.58 -23.22
N ALA A 361 -15.55 -26.93 -22.54
CA ALA A 361 -14.38 -27.60 -21.97
C ALA A 361 -14.76 -28.70 -20.96
N ASP A 362 -15.69 -28.43 -20.03
CA ASP A 362 -16.19 -29.41 -19.04
C ASP A 362 -16.75 -30.66 -19.74
N VAL A 363 -17.62 -30.50 -20.74
CA VAL A 363 -18.18 -31.64 -21.49
C VAL A 363 -17.09 -32.38 -22.25
N LEU A 364 -16.20 -31.68 -22.97
CA LEU A 364 -15.13 -32.32 -23.75
C LEU A 364 -14.17 -33.14 -22.87
N VAL A 365 -13.90 -32.68 -21.64
CA VAL A 365 -13.02 -33.37 -20.69
C VAL A 365 -13.71 -34.54 -19.98
N THR A 366 -15.02 -34.45 -19.73
CA THR A 366 -15.78 -35.44 -18.93
C THR A 366 -16.49 -36.51 -19.76
N LEU A 367 -16.54 -36.37 -21.09
CA LEU A 367 -17.20 -37.36 -21.96
C LEU A 367 -16.60 -38.77 -21.76
N PRO A 368 -17.43 -39.77 -21.40
CA PRO A 368 -16.93 -41.12 -21.16
C PRO A 368 -16.44 -41.77 -22.46
N PRO A 369 -15.42 -42.66 -22.40
CA PRO A 369 -14.99 -43.44 -23.56
C PRO A 369 -16.14 -44.33 -24.07
N LYS A 370 -16.26 -44.47 -25.39
CA LYS A 370 -17.31 -45.30 -26.00
C LYS A 370 -16.90 -46.76 -25.97
N GLN A 371 -17.82 -47.63 -25.57
CA GLN A 371 -17.64 -49.08 -25.63
C GLN A 371 -17.87 -49.56 -27.07
N LYS A 372 -16.86 -50.21 -27.65
CA LYS A 372 -16.99 -50.88 -28.95
C LYS A 372 -16.93 -52.39 -28.73
N ARG A 373 -18.00 -53.08 -29.11
CA ARG A 373 -18.02 -54.54 -29.18
C ARG A 373 -17.35 -54.98 -30.47
N HIS A 374 -16.25 -55.71 -30.32
CA HIS A 374 -15.52 -56.30 -31.42
C HIS A 374 -16.21 -57.64 -31.82
N PRO A 375 -16.07 -58.13 -33.08
CA PRO A 375 -16.80 -59.32 -33.55
C PRO A 375 -16.56 -60.60 -32.72
N ASP A 376 -15.49 -60.62 -31.92
CA ASP A 376 -15.10 -61.65 -30.95
C ASP A 376 -15.71 -61.44 -29.55
N ASN A 377 -16.79 -60.65 -29.42
CA ASN A 377 -17.49 -60.31 -28.18
C ASN A 377 -16.65 -59.58 -27.11
N ARG A 378 -15.44 -59.11 -27.45
CA ARG A 378 -14.63 -58.28 -26.56
C ARG A 378 -15.13 -56.84 -26.57
N ILE A 379 -15.24 -56.24 -25.39
CA ILE A 379 -15.57 -54.81 -25.23
C ILE A 379 -14.26 -54.05 -25.07
N VAL A 380 -13.92 -53.22 -26.07
CA VAL A 380 -12.79 -52.30 -26.00
C VAL A 380 -13.32 -50.90 -25.76
N LEU A 381 -12.72 -50.18 -24.81
CA LEU A 381 -12.99 -48.77 -24.58
C LEU A 381 -12.19 -47.96 -25.60
N GLU A 382 -12.89 -47.26 -26.49
CA GLU A 382 -12.29 -46.40 -27.50
C GLU A 382 -12.44 -44.94 -27.07
N GLU A 383 -11.35 -44.16 -27.19
CA GLU A 383 -11.39 -42.73 -26.90
C GLU A 383 -12.36 -42.02 -27.86
N CYS A 384 -13.14 -41.08 -27.32
CA CYS A 384 -14.02 -40.26 -28.13
C CYS A 384 -13.20 -39.38 -29.08
N THR A 385 -13.46 -39.47 -30.38
CA THR A 385 -12.76 -38.70 -31.42
C THR A 385 -13.72 -37.87 -32.27
N ALA A 386 -13.34 -36.63 -32.58
CA ALA A 386 -14.15 -35.68 -33.36
C ALA A 386 -13.29 -34.69 -34.18
N PRO A 387 -13.83 -34.10 -35.26
CA PRO A 387 -13.12 -33.15 -36.12
C PRO A 387 -13.09 -31.73 -35.52
N LEU A 388 -12.45 -31.58 -34.36
CA LEU A 388 -12.33 -30.30 -33.62
C LEU A 388 -11.10 -29.47 -34.02
N GLY A 389 -10.24 -30.00 -34.89
CA GLY A 389 -9.04 -29.30 -35.36
C GLY A 389 -9.29 -27.93 -35.99
N PRO A 390 -10.30 -27.76 -36.88
CA PRO A 390 -10.66 -26.45 -37.44
C PRO A 390 -11.05 -25.42 -36.38
N PHE A 391 -11.77 -25.85 -35.35
CA PHE A 391 -12.20 -24.98 -34.23
C PHE A 391 -11.01 -24.48 -33.42
N LEU A 392 -10.12 -25.37 -32.99
CA LEU A 392 -8.94 -24.98 -32.20
C LEU A 392 -7.99 -24.07 -32.99
N ARG A 393 -7.81 -24.33 -34.29
CA ARG A 393 -7.03 -23.44 -35.17
C ARG A 393 -7.61 -22.04 -35.27
N ARG A 394 -8.94 -21.87 -35.19
CA ARG A 394 -9.54 -20.53 -35.11
C ARG A 394 -9.34 -19.91 -33.73
N MET A 395 -9.51 -20.66 -32.64
CA MET A 395 -9.19 -20.18 -31.29
C MET A 395 -7.75 -19.72 -31.13
N ALA A 396 -6.80 -20.36 -31.83
CA ALA A 396 -5.40 -19.94 -31.88
C ALA A 396 -5.18 -18.59 -32.61
N LYS A 397 -6.04 -18.24 -33.57
CA LYS A 397 -5.97 -16.98 -34.33
C LYS A 397 -6.60 -15.79 -33.60
N VAL A 398 -7.43 -16.02 -32.58
CA VAL A 398 -8.01 -14.94 -31.77
C VAL A 398 -6.87 -14.18 -31.09
N THR A 399 -6.76 -12.88 -31.37
CA THR A 399 -5.72 -12.02 -30.80
C THR A 399 -5.96 -11.85 -29.31
N ALA A 400 -4.92 -12.07 -28.50
CA ALA A 400 -5.01 -11.79 -27.07
C ALA A 400 -5.14 -10.27 -26.84
N PRO A 401 -5.80 -9.83 -25.74
CA PRO A 401 -5.80 -8.44 -25.34
C PRO A 401 -4.36 -7.92 -25.22
N THR A 402 -4.12 -6.67 -25.61
CA THR A 402 -2.79 -6.05 -25.53
C THR A 402 -2.30 -6.11 -24.08
N PRO A 403 -1.07 -6.63 -23.81
CA PRO A 403 -0.51 -6.63 -22.47
C PRO A 403 -0.41 -5.19 -21.99
N ILE A 404 -1.00 -4.90 -20.83
CA ILE A 404 -0.97 -3.55 -20.27
C ILE A 404 0.43 -3.22 -19.74
N ILE A 405 1.26 -4.22 -19.41
CA ILE A 405 2.63 -4.04 -18.89
C ILE A 405 3.57 -5.13 -19.45
N ASN A 406 4.82 -4.74 -19.74
CA ASN A 406 5.98 -5.62 -19.83
C ASN A 406 6.10 -6.43 -18.54
N ASN A 407 5.61 -7.67 -18.53
CA ASN A 407 6.07 -8.64 -17.55
C ASN A 407 7.60 -8.70 -17.67
N GLU A 408 8.30 -8.66 -16.53
CA GLU A 408 9.67 -9.20 -16.51
C GLU A 408 9.61 -10.56 -17.23
N PRO A 409 10.54 -10.85 -18.15
CA PRO A 409 10.55 -12.15 -18.82
C PRO A 409 10.64 -13.21 -17.73
N SER A 410 9.52 -13.88 -17.45
CA SER A 410 9.49 -14.96 -16.49
C SER A 410 10.44 -16.02 -17.04
N THR A 411 11.55 -16.25 -16.34
CA THR A 411 12.52 -17.29 -16.68
C THR A 411 11.91 -18.70 -16.59
N GLU A 412 10.69 -18.82 -16.07
CA GLU A 412 9.92 -20.06 -16.04
C GLU A 412 9.19 -20.32 -17.37
N PRO A 413 9.32 -21.51 -17.97
CA PRO A 413 8.64 -21.86 -19.21
C PRO A 413 7.12 -21.96 -19.00
N ASN A 414 6.33 -21.31 -19.87
CA ASN A 414 4.88 -21.37 -19.82
C ASN A 414 4.37 -22.75 -20.30
N ILE A 415 4.01 -23.62 -19.35
CA ILE A 415 3.64 -25.02 -19.59
C ILE A 415 2.40 -25.15 -20.50
N THR A 416 1.41 -24.27 -20.37
CA THR A 416 0.19 -24.29 -21.20
C THR A 416 0.50 -23.92 -22.65
N GLU A 417 1.42 -22.98 -22.88
CA GLU A 417 1.90 -22.62 -24.21
C GLU A 417 2.73 -23.74 -24.86
N MET A 418 3.62 -24.38 -24.08
CA MET A 418 4.37 -25.54 -24.55
C MET A 418 3.47 -26.69 -24.97
N TYR A 419 2.42 -26.97 -24.18
CA TYR A 419 1.43 -27.99 -24.53
C TYR A 419 0.73 -27.70 -25.86
N LEU A 420 0.34 -26.44 -26.10
CA LEU A 420 -0.27 -26.04 -27.38
C LEU A 420 0.70 -26.21 -28.57
N LYS A 421 2.01 -26.00 -28.38
CA LYS A 421 3.04 -26.19 -29.42
C LYS A 421 3.29 -27.67 -29.72
N GLU A 422 3.24 -28.53 -28.71
CA GLU A 422 3.45 -29.98 -28.84
C GLU A 422 2.19 -30.73 -29.33
N LEU A 423 1.01 -30.15 -29.17
CA LEU A 423 -0.25 -30.77 -29.56
C LEU A 423 -0.35 -30.88 -31.09
N ASN A 424 -0.38 -32.12 -31.60
CA ASN A 424 -0.59 -32.37 -33.03
C ASN A 424 -2.07 -32.17 -33.40
N ILE A 425 -2.41 -31.01 -33.95
CA ILE A 425 -3.76 -30.69 -34.43
C ILE A 425 -3.89 -31.12 -35.90
N PRO A 426 -4.80 -32.06 -36.25
CA PRO A 426 -4.98 -32.52 -37.62
C PRO A 426 -5.33 -31.40 -38.61
N SER A 427 -4.79 -31.49 -39.83
CA SER A 427 -5.18 -30.64 -40.96
C SER A 427 -6.59 -31.02 -41.46
N GLY A 428 -7.36 -30.04 -41.96
CA GLY A 428 -8.74 -30.27 -42.42
C GLY A 428 -9.68 -30.75 -41.30
N ASP A 429 -10.58 -31.68 -41.63
CA ASP A 429 -11.53 -32.33 -40.69
C ASP A 429 -10.98 -33.65 -40.11
N GLY A 430 -9.67 -33.75 -39.91
CA GLY A 430 -9.06 -34.91 -39.25
C GLY A 430 -9.56 -35.11 -37.81
N LEU A 431 -9.69 -36.37 -37.40
CA LEU A 431 -10.20 -36.75 -36.07
C LEU A 431 -9.13 -36.55 -34.99
N MET A 432 -9.51 -35.97 -33.85
CA MET A 432 -8.67 -35.85 -32.66
C MET A 432 -9.41 -36.27 -31.39
N GLY A 433 -8.67 -36.66 -30.37
CA GLY A 433 -9.22 -37.01 -29.06
C GLY A 433 -9.97 -35.84 -28.42
N VAL A 434 -11.23 -36.06 -28.07
CA VAL A 434 -12.14 -35.04 -27.55
C VAL A 434 -11.64 -34.45 -26.23
N ARG A 435 -11.10 -35.28 -25.34
CA ARG A 435 -10.49 -34.84 -24.07
C ARG A 435 -9.31 -33.88 -24.30
N LYS A 436 -8.41 -34.21 -25.23
CA LYS A 436 -7.28 -33.34 -25.61
C LYS A 436 -7.75 -32.01 -26.20
N ALA A 437 -8.81 -32.02 -27.00
CA ALA A 437 -9.42 -30.80 -27.52
C ALA A 437 -9.99 -29.90 -26.41
N GLY A 438 -10.60 -30.50 -25.37
CA GLY A 438 -11.08 -29.75 -24.20
C GLY A 438 -9.96 -29.06 -23.41
N ILE A 439 -8.84 -29.75 -23.20
CA ILE A 439 -7.66 -29.18 -22.52
C ILE A 439 -7.02 -28.08 -23.39
N ALA A 440 -6.90 -28.30 -24.69
CA ALA A 440 -6.41 -27.28 -25.63
C ALA A 440 -7.28 -26.01 -25.63
N LEU A 441 -8.60 -26.16 -25.53
CA LEU A 441 -9.52 -25.02 -25.40
C LEU A 441 -9.23 -24.22 -24.12
N LEU A 442 -9.03 -24.89 -22.97
CA LEU A 442 -8.67 -24.22 -21.71
C LEU A 442 -7.33 -23.49 -21.83
N CYS A 443 -6.31 -24.10 -22.45
CA CYS A 443 -5.03 -23.43 -22.68
C CYS A 443 -5.16 -22.20 -23.60
N HIS A 444 -6.06 -22.25 -24.60
CA HIS A 444 -6.34 -21.07 -25.42
C HIS A 444 -7.06 -19.96 -24.65
N LEU A 445 -7.96 -20.30 -23.73
CA LEU A 445 -8.60 -19.31 -22.84
C LEU A 445 -7.59 -18.68 -21.87
N ASP A 446 -6.71 -19.49 -21.29
CA ASP A 446 -5.58 -19.03 -20.45
C ASP A 446 -4.68 -18.06 -21.22
N ARG A 447 -4.31 -18.40 -22.47
CA ARG A 447 -3.54 -17.51 -23.37
C ARG A 447 -4.23 -16.16 -23.58
N LEU A 448 -5.56 -16.13 -23.70
CA LEU A 448 -6.31 -14.88 -23.86
C LEU A 448 -6.39 -14.08 -22.54
N GLY A 449 -6.41 -14.73 -21.39
CA GLY A 449 -6.43 -14.08 -20.06
C GLY A 449 -5.06 -13.66 -19.52
N ALA A 450 -3.98 -14.31 -19.94
CA ALA A 450 -2.64 -14.11 -19.41
C ALA A 450 -2.15 -12.64 -19.43
N PRO A 451 -2.39 -11.83 -20.49
CA PRO A 451 -1.96 -10.43 -20.53
C PRO A 451 -2.66 -9.52 -19.50
N LEU A 452 -3.81 -9.96 -18.97
CA LEU A 452 -4.63 -9.19 -18.03
C LEU A 452 -4.31 -9.50 -16.56
N LEU A 453 -3.54 -10.57 -16.30
CA LEU A 453 -3.15 -10.96 -14.95
C LEU A 453 -2.08 -9.99 -14.39
N PRO A 454 -2.18 -9.55 -13.13
CA PRO A 454 -1.23 -8.66 -12.51
C PRO A 454 0.02 -9.40 -12.07
N PRO A 455 1.15 -8.70 -11.92
CA PRO A 455 2.28 -9.23 -11.19
C PRO A 455 1.89 -9.43 -9.72
N LEU A 456 2.45 -10.46 -9.09
CA LEU A 456 2.39 -10.63 -7.63
C LEU A 456 3.64 -10.01 -7.04
N ARG A 457 3.47 -9.18 -6.00
CA ARG A 457 4.56 -8.81 -5.10
C ARG A 457 4.26 -9.41 -3.73
N GLY A 458 5.01 -10.45 -3.36
CA GLY A 458 4.70 -11.26 -2.17
C GLY A 458 3.31 -11.90 -2.26
N PHE A 459 2.49 -11.73 -1.23
CA PHE A 459 1.14 -12.30 -1.10
C PHE A 459 0.01 -11.36 -1.53
N VAL A 460 0.33 -10.18 -2.07
CA VAL A 460 -0.65 -9.16 -2.46
C VAL A 460 -0.70 -9.04 -3.99
N THR A 461 -1.91 -9.15 -4.54
CA THR A 461 -2.15 -8.78 -5.94
C THR A 461 -2.01 -7.27 -6.08
N CYS A 462 -1.10 -6.82 -6.94
CA CYS A 462 -0.89 -5.40 -7.19
C CYS A 462 -2.11 -4.84 -7.96
N ILE A 463 -3.06 -4.26 -7.23
CA ILE A 463 -4.21 -3.48 -7.77
C ILE A 463 -3.76 -2.03 -8.02
N GLU A 464 -2.58 -1.64 -7.54
CA GLU A 464 -2.02 -0.29 -7.69
C GLU A 464 -1.72 0.05 -9.16
N SER A 465 -1.92 1.33 -9.47
CA SER A 465 -1.98 1.96 -10.80
C SER A 465 -0.94 1.50 -11.81
N ALA A 466 -1.37 1.34 -13.07
CA ALA A 466 -0.50 1.01 -14.21
C ALA A 466 0.06 2.26 -14.91
N GLN A 467 0.36 3.32 -14.16
CA GLN A 467 0.93 4.53 -14.78
C GLN A 467 2.34 4.24 -15.30
N GLU A 468 2.57 4.48 -16.58
CA GLU A 468 3.87 4.33 -17.21
C GLU A 468 4.62 5.66 -17.25
N VAL A 469 5.92 5.63 -16.91
CA VAL A 469 6.83 6.76 -17.08
C VAL A 469 8.00 6.31 -17.94
N VAL A 470 8.25 7.02 -19.03
CA VAL A 470 9.20 6.63 -20.09
C VAL A 470 10.15 7.80 -20.37
N SER A 471 11.44 7.50 -20.45
CA SER A 471 12.44 8.40 -21.02
C SER A 471 12.58 8.11 -22.52
N VAL A 472 12.34 9.10 -23.38
CA VAL A 472 12.52 8.96 -24.83
C VAL A 472 14.00 8.75 -25.12
N GLY A 473 14.32 7.59 -25.72
CA GLY A 473 15.69 7.17 -26.03
C GLY A 473 16.33 6.25 -24.98
N SER A 474 15.87 6.28 -23.72
CA SER A 474 16.43 5.42 -22.65
C SER A 474 15.47 4.32 -22.16
N GLY A 475 14.18 4.39 -22.47
CA GLY A 475 13.19 3.37 -22.09
C GLY A 475 12.43 3.68 -20.79
N PRO A 476 11.75 2.68 -20.19
CA PRO A 476 10.89 2.89 -19.02
C PRO A 476 11.68 3.26 -17.76
N ILE A 477 11.11 4.14 -16.94
CA ILE A 477 11.65 4.55 -15.62
C ILE A 477 10.79 3.90 -14.52
N HIS A 478 11.41 3.13 -13.64
CA HIS A 478 10.71 2.45 -12.54
C HIS A 478 10.58 3.37 -11.31
N LEU A 479 9.40 3.96 -11.11
CA LEU A 479 9.12 4.88 -9.99
C LEU A 479 8.38 4.23 -8.80
N GLY A 480 8.19 2.91 -8.82
CA GLY A 480 7.46 2.21 -7.75
C GLY A 480 5.97 2.56 -7.73
N PRO A 481 5.34 2.75 -6.55
CA PRO A 481 3.90 3.00 -6.42
C PRO A 481 3.50 4.48 -6.61
N LEU A 482 4.44 5.35 -7.02
CA LEU A 482 4.18 6.79 -7.14
C LEU A 482 3.23 7.10 -8.28
N ARG A 483 2.14 7.80 -7.97
CA ARG A 483 1.14 8.28 -8.94
C ARG A 483 1.47 9.70 -9.36
N ILE A 484 2.13 9.85 -10.50
CA ILE A 484 2.66 11.12 -11.00
C ILE A 484 1.56 11.98 -11.61
N GLN A 485 1.47 13.22 -11.13
CA GLN A 485 0.65 14.28 -11.72
C GLN A 485 1.48 15.15 -12.67
N GLN A 486 2.68 15.55 -12.26
CA GLN A 486 3.54 16.45 -13.02
C GLN A 486 5.02 16.08 -12.83
N ILE A 487 5.81 16.19 -13.89
CA ILE A 487 7.28 16.13 -13.82
C ILE A 487 7.85 17.46 -14.31
N ALA A 488 8.83 17.99 -13.58
CA ALA A 488 9.60 19.17 -13.99
C ALA A 488 11.09 18.83 -13.97
N CYS A 489 11.78 19.01 -15.10
CA CYS A 489 13.18 18.65 -15.26
C CYS A 489 14.12 19.81 -14.92
N ALA A 490 15.07 19.57 -14.02
CA ALA A 490 16.16 20.49 -13.68
C ALA A 490 17.50 19.98 -14.25
N GLU A 491 18.62 20.61 -13.88
CA GLU A 491 19.94 20.26 -14.45
C GLU A 491 20.40 18.85 -14.07
N LYS A 492 20.23 18.45 -12.81
CA LYS A 492 20.75 17.19 -12.26
C LYS A 492 19.69 16.20 -11.80
N LEU A 493 18.44 16.65 -11.72
CA LEU A 493 17.32 15.86 -11.20
C LEU A 493 16.01 16.33 -11.82
N ALA A 494 14.96 15.53 -11.70
CA ALA A 494 13.60 15.96 -11.95
C ALA A 494 12.81 16.07 -10.64
N LEU A 495 11.89 17.04 -10.55
CA LEU A 495 10.86 17.06 -9.52
C LEU A 495 9.66 16.28 -10.01
N LEU A 496 9.17 15.37 -9.18
CA LEU A 496 7.98 14.57 -9.38
C LEU A 496 6.92 15.07 -8.40
N LEU A 497 5.80 15.57 -8.91
CA LEU A 497 4.62 15.86 -8.12
C LEU A 497 3.66 14.69 -8.25
N THR A 498 3.22 14.12 -7.14
CA THR A 498 2.23 13.04 -7.12
C THR A 498 0.81 13.59 -7.01
N GLN A 499 -0.20 12.77 -7.36
CA GLN A 499 -1.60 13.17 -7.32
C GLN A 499 -2.13 13.48 -5.91
N ASP A 500 -1.57 12.86 -4.88
CA ASP A 500 -1.84 13.17 -3.47
C ASP A 500 -1.15 14.46 -2.99
N GLY A 501 -0.38 15.12 -3.88
CA GLY A 501 0.24 16.42 -3.63
C GLY A 501 1.58 16.36 -2.92
N ALA A 502 2.23 15.19 -2.87
CA ALA A 502 3.59 15.04 -2.38
C ALA A 502 4.62 15.33 -3.50
N VAL A 503 5.80 15.80 -3.10
CA VAL A 503 6.88 16.15 -4.05
C VAL A 503 8.09 15.27 -3.79
N TYR A 504 8.58 14.62 -4.84
CA TYR A 504 9.80 13.82 -4.83
C TYR A 504 10.84 14.44 -5.76
N THR A 505 12.11 14.25 -5.46
CA THR A 505 13.24 14.47 -6.38
C THR A 505 13.67 13.14 -6.98
N LEU A 506 13.92 13.12 -8.29
CA LEU A 506 14.45 11.99 -9.03
C LEU A 506 15.83 12.38 -9.59
N PRO A 507 16.94 12.07 -8.90
CA PRO A 507 18.28 12.32 -9.41
C PRO A 507 18.54 11.50 -10.67
N TYR A 508 19.10 12.12 -11.72
CA TYR A 508 19.35 11.42 -12.99
C TYR A 508 20.43 10.33 -12.88
N ASP A 509 21.34 10.45 -11.91
CA ASP A 509 22.41 9.46 -11.71
C ASP A 509 21.90 8.16 -11.07
N THR A 510 20.93 8.26 -10.16
CA THR A 510 20.42 7.10 -9.41
C THR A 510 19.09 6.59 -9.94
N MET A 511 18.29 7.45 -10.58
CA MET A 511 16.91 7.16 -11.01
C MET A 511 16.01 6.62 -9.88
N THR A 512 16.30 7.02 -8.65
CA THR A 512 15.53 6.63 -7.46
C THR A 512 14.80 7.84 -6.87
N PRO A 513 13.46 7.79 -6.73
CA PRO A 513 12.70 8.91 -6.19
C PRO A 513 12.95 9.06 -4.67
N GLN A 514 13.18 10.30 -4.24
CA GLN A 514 13.41 10.69 -2.85
C GLN A 514 12.40 11.76 -2.44
N LEU A 515 11.72 11.60 -1.31
CA LEU A 515 10.74 12.58 -0.84
C LEU A 515 11.43 13.91 -0.49
N VAL A 516 10.87 15.04 -0.92
CA VAL A 516 11.36 16.36 -0.53
C VAL A 516 10.85 16.69 0.87
N PRO A 517 11.74 16.83 1.87
CA PRO A 517 11.32 17.06 3.24
C PRO A 517 10.73 18.47 3.43
N GLY A 518 9.76 18.62 4.33
CA GLY A 518 9.16 19.90 4.70
C GLY A 518 7.89 20.29 3.93
N LEU A 519 7.43 19.46 3.00
CA LEU A 519 6.17 19.65 2.24
C LEU A 519 5.08 18.63 2.60
N GLU A 520 5.32 17.71 3.53
CA GLU A 520 4.48 16.52 3.79
C GLU A 520 3.08 16.85 4.31
N SER A 521 2.91 17.99 4.98
CA SER A 521 1.62 18.47 5.48
C SER A 521 0.90 19.40 4.49
N LYS A 522 1.45 19.60 3.30
CA LYS A 522 0.97 20.56 2.30
C LYS A 522 0.57 19.81 1.05
N THR A 523 -0.64 20.05 0.57
CA THR A 523 -1.08 19.52 -0.73
C THR A 523 -0.55 20.41 -1.84
N ILE A 524 0.59 20.02 -2.41
CA ILE A 524 1.21 20.71 -3.54
C ILE A 524 0.40 20.42 -4.81
N THR A 525 0.25 21.43 -5.65
CA THR A 525 -0.57 21.35 -6.88
C THR A 525 0.20 21.73 -8.13
N GLN A 526 1.40 22.30 -7.98
CA GLN A 526 2.31 22.56 -9.09
C GLN A 526 3.74 22.63 -8.58
N VAL A 527 4.67 22.08 -9.35
CA VAL A 527 6.11 22.25 -9.20
C VAL A 527 6.68 22.98 -10.42
N ALA A 528 7.74 23.75 -10.24
CA ALA A 528 8.44 24.43 -11.32
C ALA A 528 9.95 24.44 -11.07
N CYS A 529 10.70 24.16 -12.13
CA CYS A 529 12.15 24.26 -12.21
C CYS A 529 12.53 24.50 -13.67
N HIS A 530 13.80 24.82 -13.90
CA HIS A 530 14.34 25.07 -15.23
C HIS A 530 15.39 24.01 -15.59
N PRO A 531 15.49 23.53 -16.84
CA PRO A 531 16.44 22.49 -17.22
C PRO A 531 17.91 22.81 -16.96
N THR A 532 18.30 24.08 -16.92
CA THR A 532 19.66 24.53 -16.53
C THR A 532 19.70 25.14 -15.12
N GLY A 533 18.56 25.19 -14.44
CA GLY A 533 18.39 25.81 -13.13
C GLY A 533 18.72 24.85 -11.99
N ARG A 534 19.22 25.42 -10.88
CA ARG A 534 19.49 24.72 -9.62
C ARG A 534 18.59 25.18 -8.47
N HIS A 535 17.45 25.76 -8.80
CA HIS A 535 16.46 26.20 -7.83
C HIS A 535 15.08 25.73 -8.26
N TYR A 536 14.19 25.66 -7.28
CA TYR A 536 12.93 24.96 -7.36
C TYR A 536 11.84 25.81 -6.72
N LEU A 537 10.66 25.79 -7.31
CA LEU A 537 9.47 26.44 -6.79
C LEU A 537 8.32 25.44 -6.73
N CYS A 538 7.45 25.59 -5.75
CA CYS A 538 6.18 24.88 -5.74
C CYS A 538 5.07 25.75 -5.18
N ARG A 539 3.82 25.40 -5.50
CA ARG A 539 2.63 26.04 -4.92
C ARG A 539 1.67 25.01 -4.33
N SER A 540 0.99 25.38 -3.25
CA SER A 540 -0.03 24.57 -2.62
C SER A 540 -1.43 24.88 -3.14
N SER A 541 -2.38 23.99 -2.83
CA SER A 541 -3.81 24.20 -3.06
C SER A 541 -4.39 25.42 -2.34
N CYS A 542 -3.79 25.83 -1.21
CA CYS A 542 -4.20 27.03 -0.46
C CYS A 542 -3.55 28.34 -0.96
N GLY A 543 -2.87 28.31 -2.12
CA GLY A 543 -2.27 29.50 -2.73
C GLY A 543 -0.93 29.93 -2.13
N GLY A 544 -0.32 29.14 -1.24
CA GLY A 544 1.02 29.38 -0.73
C GLY A 544 2.10 28.99 -1.75
N ALA A 545 3.30 29.59 -1.63
CA ALA A 545 4.43 29.29 -2.50
C ALA A 545 5.72 29.08 -1.69
N TRP A 546 6.56 28.15 -2.14
CA TRP A 546 7.84 27.81 -1.53
C TRP A 546 8.96 27.82 -2.56
N SER A 547 10.18 28.10 -2.10
CA SER A 547 11.38 28.01 -2.91
C SER A 547 12.54 27.33 -2.17
N TRP A 548 13.41 26.63 -2.92
CA TRP A 548 14.65 26.05 -2.40
C TRP A 548 15.67 25.81 -3.53
N GLY A 549 16.89 25.45 -3.15
CA GLY A 549 18.05 25.25 -4.01
C GLY A 549 19.05 26.41 -3.93
N ALA A 550 19.67 26.75 -5.07
CA ALA A 550 20.67 27.81 -5.16
C ALA A 550 20.06 29.20 -4.88
N GLY A 551 20.74 29.99 -4.04
CA GLY A 551 20.31 31.33 -3.61
C GLY A 551 20.84 32.49 -4.45
N ASP A 552 21.76 32.23 -5.37
CA ASP A 552 22.50 33.27 -6.10
C ASP A 552 21.56 34.27 -6.80
N ASP A 553 21.95 35.55 -6.80
CA ASP A 553 21.17 36.66 -7.36
C ASP A 553 19.79 36.88 -6.71
N GLY A 554 19.50 36.18 -5.60
CA GLY A 554 18.22 36.28 -4.90
C GLY A 554 17.08 35.51 -5.56
N ARG A 555 17.39 34.53 -6.42
CA ARG A 555 16.38 33.72 -7.16
C ARG A 555 15.37 32.99 -6.28
N LEU A 556 15.66 32.85 -4.99
CA LEU A 556 14.76 32.27 -3.98
C LEU A 556 13.79 33.29 -3.37
N GLY A 557 13.97 34.61 -3.50
CA GLY A 557 12.93 35.58 -3.14
C GLY A 557 12.72 35.83 -1.64
N HIS A 558 13.67 35.46 -0.79
CA HIS A 558 13.56 35.63 0.66
C HIS A 558 14.24 36.89 1.21
N GLY A 559 14.77 37.76 0.35
CA GLY A 559 15.50 38.98 0.73
C GLY A 559 16.99 38.77 0.97
N ASP A 560 17.50 37.58 0.67
CA ASP A 560 18.90 37.20 0.76
C ASP A 560 19.34 36.41 -0.48
N THR A 561 20.64 36.13 -0.58
CA THR A 561 21.23 35.25 -1.61
C THR A 561 21.64 33.90 -1.03
N ALA A 562 21.13 33.52 0.15
CA ALA A 562 21.53 32.29 0.82
C ALA A 562 20.86 31.08 0.16
N PRO A 563 21.61 30.00 -0.13
CA PRO A 563 21.01 28.77 -0.62
C PRO A 563 20.14 28.12 0.47
N ARG A 564 19.19 27.31 0.05
CA ARG A 564 18.26 26.60 0.95
C ARG A 564 18.16 25.15 0.52
N ASP A 565 18.53 24.22 1.39
CA ASP A 565 18.48 22.79 1.06
C ASP A 565 17.06 22.21 1.14
N ALA A 566 16.15 22.89 1.85
CA ALA A 566 14.75 22.49 2.02
C ALA A 566 13.78 23.63 1.61
N PRO A 567 12.55 23.30 1.16
CA PRO A 567 11.50 24.26 0.82
C PRO A 567 11.22 25.28 1.91
N ALA A 568 11.45 26.55 1.62
CA ALA A 568 11.14 27.66 2.51
C ALA A 568 9.96 28.48 1.97
N HIS A 569 9.08 28.92 2.87
CA HIS A 569 7.89 29.68 2.50
C HIS A 569 8.23 31.11 2.05
N LEU A 570 7.63 31.55 0.94
CA LEU A 570 7.79 32.90 0.40
C LEU A 570 6.90 33.90 1.15
N HIS A 571 7.37 34.41 2.29
CA HIS A 571 6.59 35.32 3.14
C HIS A 571 6.11 36.60 2.43
N HIS A 572 6.88 37.13 1.47
CA HIS A 572 6.49 38.28 0.66
C HIS A 572 5.23 38.04 -0.18
N LEU A 573 4.92 36.78 -0.50
CA LEU A 573 3.73 36.39 -1.26
C LEU A 573 2.59 35.88 -0.38
N ALA A 574 2.74 35.87 0.95
CA ALA A 574 1.77 35.24 1.86
C ALA A 574 0.36 35.87 1.82
N GLN A 575 0.25 37.14 1.41
CA GLN A 575 -1.03 37.85 1.29
C GLN A 575 -1.69 37.66 -0.09
N HIS A 576 -1.02 36.96 -0.99
CA HIS A 576 -1.47 36.73 -2.36
C HIS A 576 -1.75 35.25 -2.57
N GLU A 577 -2.89 34.94 -3.16
CA GLU A 577 -3.21 33.59 -3.58
C GLU A 577 -2.48 33.29 -4.90
N ILE A 578 -1.43 32.47 -4.82
CA ILE A 578 -0.62 32.11 -5.98
C ILE A 578 -1.28 30.98 -6.78
N VAL A 579 -1.54 31.23 -8.06
CA VAL A 579 -2.17 30.28 -8.99
C VAL A 579 -1.17 29.64 -9.95
N LYS A 580 -0.01 30.26 -10.18
CA LYS A 580 1.06 29.68 -10.98
C LYS A 580 2.44 30.11 -10.48
N VAL A 581 3.40 29.19 -10.52
CA VAL A 581 4.83 29.47 -10.32
C VAL A 581 5.61 29.07 -11.57
N ALA A 582 6.69 29.81 -11.87
CA ALA A 582 7.61 29.53 -12.96
C ALA A 582 9.04 29.84 -12.52
N ALA A 583 9.97 28.96 -12.88
CA ALA A 583 11.39 29.11 -12.57
C ALA A 583 12.18 29.21 -13.88
N GLY A 584 13.10 30.17 -13.95
CA GLY A 584 14.09 30.32 -15.01
C GLY A 584 15.45 29.73 -14.59
N ASP A 585 16.52 30.08 -15.30
CA ASP A 585 17.88 29.67 -14.94
C ASP A 585 18.35 30.32 -13.62
N ALA A 586 18.09 31.62 -13.47
CA ALA A 586 18.54 32.49 -12.38
C ALA A 586 17.48 33.50 -11.91
N CYS A 587 16.25 33.37 -12.38
CA CYS A 587 15.11 34.20 -11.99
C CYS A 587 13.88 33.34 -11.74
N SER A 588 12.89 33.93 -11.07
CA SER A 588 11.67 33.28 -10.62
C SER A 588 10.47 34.18 -10.87
N ALA A 589 9.31 33.57 -11.06
CA ALA A 589 8.05 34.29 -11.23
C ALA A 589 6.89 33.58 -10.53
N ALA A 590 5.93 34.37 -10.07
CA ALA A 590 4.67 33.89 -9.51
C ALA A 590 3.49 34.74 -10.03
N LEU A 591 2.39 34.07 -10.35
CA LEU A 591 1.16 34.70 -10.80
C LEU A 591 0.08 34.52 -9.73
N THR A 592 -0.61 35.61 -9.42
CA THR A 592 -1.69 35.62 -8.43
C THR A 592 -3.07 35.34 -9.06
N SER A 593 -4.07 34.98 -8.24
CA SER A 593 -5.46 34.84 -8.68
C SER A 593 -6.09 36.16 -9.16
N ARG A 594 -5.45 37.30 -8.90
CA ARG A 594 -5.83 38.61 -9.47
C ARG A 594 -5.13 38.91 -10.81
N GLY A 595 -4.28 38.00 -11.28
CA GLY A 595 -3.41 38.11 -12.45
C GLY A 595 -2.37 39.22 -12.38
N VAL A 596 -1.94 39.54 -11.16
CA VAL A 596 -0.70 40.30 -10.92
C VAL A 596 0.48 39.35 -11.02
N LEU A 597 1.47 39.71 -11.83
CA LEU A 597 2.72 38.97 -12.03
C LEU A 597 3.81 39.52 -11.09
N PHE A 598 4.44 38.63 -10.34
CA PHE A 598 5.62 38.91 -9.52
C PHE A 598 6.85 38.26 -10.15
N THR A 599 7.98 38.95 -10.17
CA THR A 599 9.28 38.45 -10.66
C THR A 599 10.40 38.85 -9.71
N TRP A 600 11.40 37.97 -9.56
CA TRP A 600 12.59 38.20 -8.73
C TRP A 600 13.79 37.35 -9.18
N GLY A 601 14.97 37.63 -8.62
CA GLY A 601 16.25 37.01 -8.95
C GLY A 601 17.16 37.93 -9.75
N ARG A 602 17.89 37.36 -10.72
CA ARG A 602 18.83 38.10 -11.57
C ARG A 602 18.11 39.13 -12.46
N GLY A 603 18.52 40.40 -12.38
CA GLY A 603 17.96 41.52 -13.13
C GLY A 603 18.64 41.83 -14.47
N ALA A 604 19.81 41.24 -14.73
CA ALA A 604 20.61 41.50 -15.92
C ALA A 604 19.77 41.46 -17.21
N GLN A 605 20.03 42.40 -18.12
CA GLN A 605 19.28 42.59 -19.39
C GLN A 605 17.79 42.91 -19.22
N GLY A 606 17.34 43.29 -18.02
CA GLY A 606 15.96 43.71 -17.78
C GLY A 606 14.94 42.56 -17.77
N ARG A 607 15.40 41.32 -17.57
CA ARG A 607 14.58 40.09 -17.63
C ARG A 607 13.48 39.99 -16.58
N LEU A 608 13.50 40.85 -15.56
CA LEU A 608 12.48 40.88 -14.51
C LEU A 608 11.28 41.78 -14.86
N GLY A 609 11.41 42.73 -15.79
CA GLY A 609 10.29 43.60 -16.17
C GLY A 609 10.08 44.84 -15.26
N HIS A 610 11.06 45.22 -14.44
CA HIS A 610 10.91 46.33 -13.48
C HIS A 610 11.40 47.69 -13.99
N ALA A 611 11.62 47.81 -15.30
CA ALA A 611 12.26 48.99 -15.91
C ALA A 611 13.68 49.29 -15.35
N THR A 612 14.33 48.28 -14.78
CA THR A 612 15.70 48.32 -14.25
C THR A 612 16.44 47.03 -14.60
N ILE A 613 17.76 47.03 -14.45
CA ILE A 613 18.62 45.85 -14.63
C ILE A 613 19.13 45.28 -13.30
N GLU A 614 18.66 45.82 -12.17
CA GLU A 614 19.11 45.43 -10.85
C GLU A 614 18.49 44.10 -10.41
N ASN A 615 19.27 43.31 -9.65
CA ASN A 615 18.79 42.08 -9.06
C ASN A 615 17.70 42.39 -8.01
N CYS A 616 16.69 41.53 -7.93
CA CYS A 616 15.60 41.67 -7.00
C CYS A 616 15.58 40.49 -6.05
N LEU A 617 15.89 40.71 -4.77
CA LEU A 617 16.03 39.63 -3.78
C LEU A 617 14.68 39.18 -3.19
N THR A 618 13.60 39.94 -3.44
CA THR A 618 12.24 39.66 -2.99
C THR A 618 11.26 39.75 -4.16
N PRO A 619 10.16 38.98 -4.17
CA PRO A 619 9.13 39.09 -5.19
C PRO A 619 8.62 40.53 -5.34
N GLN A 620 8.76 41.11 -6.54
CA GLN A 620 8.22 42.42 -6.86
C GLN A 620 7.20 42.36 -8.00
N PRO A 621 6.13 43.15 -7.94
CA PRO A 621 5.11 43.17 -8.98
C PRO A 621 5.62 43.88 -10.23
N VAL A 622 5.43 43.23 -11.39
CA VAL A 622 5.76 43.80 -12.70
C VAL A 622 4.71 44.86 -13.08
N THR A 623 5.18 46.05 -13.44
CA THR A 623 4.29 47.15 -13.85
C THR A 623 4.14 47.18 -15.38
N PHE A 624 2.91 47.14 -15.86
CA PHE A 624 2.57 47.17 -17.28
C PHE A 624 2.03 48.55 -17.67
N ASN A 625 2.48 49.11 -18.80
CA ASN A 625 2.24 50.50 -19.19
C ASN A 625 0.81 50.85 -19.69
N LEU A 626 -0.20 49.99 -19.52
CA LEU A 626 -1.59 50.24 -19.95
C LEU A 626 -2.61 49.56 -19.02
N HIS A 627 -3.85 50.09 -18.98
CA HIS A 627 -5.04 49.52 -18.34
C HIS A 627 -5.52 48.17 -18.96
N LEU A 628 -4.61 47.27 -19.32
CA LEU A 628 -4.89 46.06 -20.08
C LEU A 628 -4.72 44.78 -19.24
N GLY A 629 -5.67 43.87 -19.46
CA GLY A 629 -5.72 42.44 -19.18
C GLY A 629 -4.94 41.85 -18.01
N ARG A 630 -5.68 41.21 -17.11
CA ARG A 630 -5.20 40.19 -16.17
C ARG A 630 -4.23 39.21 -16.86
N VAL A 631 -3.01 39.03 -16.33
CA VAL A 631 -2.05 38.04 -16.86
C VAL A 631 -2.60 36.63 -16.62
N ILE A 632 -2.54 35.77 -17.64
CA ILE A 632 -3.00 34.37 -17.60
C ILE A 632 -1.80 33.44 -17.45
N ASP A 633 -0.73 33.68 -18.20
CA ASP A 633 0.44 32.83 -18.19
C ASP A 633 1.76 33.60 -18.36
N VAL A 634 2.84 33.04 -17.83
CA VAL A 634 4.21 33.56 -17.89
C VAL A 634 5.21 32.42 -18.08
N THR A 635 6.25 32.71 -18.86
CA THR A 635 7.44 31.88 -19.01
C THR A 635 8.69 32.75 -18.92
N LEU A 636 9.78 32.18 -18.40
CA LEU A 636 11.06 32.84 -18.25
C LEU A 636 12.03 32.26 -19.27
N GLY A 637 12.78 33.13 -19.94
CA GLY A 637 13.75 32.73 -20.96
C GLY A 637 14.93 31.97 -20.38
N TRP A 638 15.60 31.21 -21.24
CA TRP A 638 16.85 30.51 -20.91
C TRP A 638 18.03 31.46 -21.02
N GLY A 639 18.95 31.44 -20.04
CA GLY A 639 20.18 32.23 -20.11
C GLY A 639 19.87 33.72 -20.21
N ASP A 640 20.28 34.34 -21.31
CA ASP A 640 20.02 35.75 -21.63
C ASP A 640 18.72 35.97 -22.42
N GLY A 641 17.85 34.97 -22.41
CA GLY A 641 16.55 34.98 -23.07
C GLY A 641 15.54 35.93 -22.44
N GLN A 642 14.57 36.33 -23.25
CA GLN A 642 13.46 37.21 -22.84
C GLN A 642 12.42 36.42 -22.04
N ALA A 643 11.76 37.08 -21.10
CA ALA A 643 10.55 36.57 -20.45
C ALA A 643 9.32 36.98 -21.27
N VAL A 644 8.33 36.09 -21.35
CA VAL A 644 7.11 36.28 -22.13
C VAL A 644 5.90 36.01 -21.27
N CYS A 645 4.88 36.85 -21.35
CA CYS A 645 3.60 36.61 -20.70
C CYS A 645 2.41 36.86 -21.65
N SER A 646 1.30 36.20 -21.34
CA SER A 646 0.04 36.34 -22.05
C SER A 646 -1.03 36.93 -21.14
N THR A 647 -1.90 37.75 -21.69
CA THR A 647 -3.01 38.38 -20.99
C THR A 647 -4.35 37.85 -21.47
N ILE A 648 -5.40 38.04 -20.65
CA ILE A 648 -6.78 37.65 -20.98
C ILE A 648 -7.33 38.30 -22.25
N ASP A 649 -6.80 39.46 -22.63
CA ASP A 649 -7.19 40.18 -23.83
C ASP A 649 -6.50 39.65 -25.11
N GLY A 650 -5.73 38.55 -24.99
CA GLY A 650 -4.99 37.95 -26.10
C GLY A 650 -3.75 38.76 -26.51
N THR A 651 -3.23 39.63 -25.63
CA THR A 651 -1.96 40.35 -25.89
C THR A 651 -0.78 39.55 -25.35
N LEU A 652 0.30 39.50 -26.13
CA LEU A 652 1.59 38.92 -25.71
C LEU A 652 2.53 40.06 -25.35
N GLN A 653 3.08 40.00 -24.15
CA GLN A 653 4.09 40.95 -23.70
C GLN A 653 5.41 40.26 -23.46
N VAL A 654 6.49 40.99 -23.71
CA VAL A 654 7.86 40.53 -23.61
C VAL A 654 8.66 41.55 -22.83
N PHE A 655 9.52 41.07 -21.94
CA PHE A 655 10.51 41.88 -21.24
C PHE A 655 11.82 41.13 -21.14
N GLY A 656 12.92 41.88 -21.09
CA GLY A 656 14.26 41.38 -21.38
C GLY A 656 14.71 41.80 -22.78
N ASP A 657 16.03 41.99 -22.92
CA ASP A 657 16.73 42.62 -24.05
C ASP A 657 16.79 44.17 -23.96
N ALA A 658 17.87 44.74 -24.51
CA ALA A 658 18.62 45.93 -24.06
C ALA A 658 17.89 47.29 -23.91
N GLU A 659 16.57 47.38 -24.09
CA GLU A 659 15.79 48.62 -23.99
C GLU A 659 15.10 48.75 -22.62
N GLY A 660 15.88 49.03 -21.58
CA GLY A 660 15.38 49.54 -20.29
C GLY A 660 14.62 48.55 -19.40
N GLY A 661 14.36 47.32 -19.84
CA GLY A 661 13.78 46.26 -18.99
C GLY A 661 12.30 46.44 -18.62
N ALA A 662 11.58 47.33 -19.31
CA ALA A 662 10.13 47.48 -19.14
C ALA A 662 9.36 46.49 -20.05
N PRO A 663 8.22 45.95 -19.61
CA PRO A 663 7.36 45.12 -20.45
C PRO A 663 6.83 45.88 -21.66
N ARG A 664 6.95 45.26 -22.84
CA ARG A 664 6.44 45.79 -24.10
C ARG A 664 5.51 44.79 -24.78
N PRO A 665 4.43 45.26 -25.44
CA PRO A 665 3.58 44.39 -26.24
C PRO A 665 4.32 43.93 -27.50
N LEU A 666 4.45 42.61 -27.68
CA LEU A 666 4.89 42.00 -28.94
C LEU A 666 3.74 41.93 -29.94
N ILE A 667 2.53 41.62 -29.45
CA ILE A 667 1.29 41.65 -30.22
C ILE A 667 0.23 42.36 -29.37
N SER A 668 -0.26 43.50 -29.87
CA SER A 668 -1.16 44.37 -29.11
C SER A 668 -2.62 43.92 -29.09
N ARG A 669 -3.06 43.07 -30.04
CA ARG A 669 -4.37 42.40 -30.04
C ARG A 669 -4.38 41.27 -31.07
N SER A 670 -4.55 40.03 -30.61
CA SER A 670 -4.66 38.86 -31.49
C SER A 670 -6.12 38.46 -31.69
N ALA A 671 -6.44 37.84 -32.82
CA ALA A 671 -7.73 37.16 -33.02
C ALA A 671 -7.86 35.89 -32.16
N HIS A 672 -6.74 35.40 -31.61
CA HIS A 672 -6.68 34.19 -30.81
C HIS A 672 -6.41 34.50 -29.34
N ILE A 673 -7.02 33.72 -28.45
CA ILE A 673 -6.71 33.75 -27.02
C ILE A 673 -5.56 32.78 -26.76
N TYR A 674 -4.42 33.34 -26.40
CA TYR A 674 -3.22 32.62 -26.01
C TYR A 674 -3.37 32.10 -24.57
N SER A 675 -3.35 30.78 -24.42
CA SER A 675 -3.66 30.09 -23.16
C SER A 675 -2.41 29.74 -22.36
N ARG A 676 -1.32 29.41 -23.06
CA ARG A 676 -0.03 29.07 -22.44
C ARG A 676 1.15 29.59 -23.25
N VAL A 677 2.21 29.95 -22.54
CA VAL A 677 3.48 30.42 -23.13
C VAL A 677 4.63 29.50 -22.71
N TYR A 678 5.57 29.28 -23.63
CA TYR A 678 6.70 28.38 -23.45
C TYR A 678 7.97 29.02 -23.98
N ALA A 679 9.10 28.78 -23.30
CA ALA A 679 10.41 29.26 -23.70
C ALA A 679 11.39 28.09 -23.83
N GLY A 680 12.14 28.10 -24.94
CA GLY A 680 13.34 27.29 -25.16
C GLY A 680 14.59 28.19 -25.22
N GLU A 681 15.72 27.63 -25.64
CA GLU A 681 16.99 28.37 -25.72
C GLU A 681 16.99 29.38 -26.88
N HIS A 682 16.62 30.64 -26.57
CA HIS A 682 16.45 31.76 -27.50
C HIS A 682 15.29 31.62 -28.51
N TRP A 683 14.28 30.82 -28.20
CA TRP A 683 13.06 30.70 -28.98
C TRP A 683 11.86 30.46 -28.06
N ASN A 684 10.66 30.73 -28.56
CA ASN A 684 9.44 30.72 -27.77
C ASN A 684 8.31 30.06 -28.56
N ALA A 685 7.31 29.57 -27.84
CA ALA A 685 6.08 29.09 -28.40
C ALA A 685 4.87 29.55 -27.58
N VAL A 686 3.72 29.65 -28.23
CA VAL A 686 2.44 29.94 -27.59
C VAL A 686 1.41 28.92 -28.06
N LEU A 687 0.62 28.42 -27.11
CA LEU A 687 -0.54 27.57 -27.35
C LEU A 687 -1.83 28.40 -27.20
N THR A 688 -2.77 28.19 -28.11
CA THR A 688 -4.11 28.82 -28.05
C THR A 688 -5.13 27.90 -27.39
N ASN A 689 -6.27 28.46 -26.94
CA ASN A 689 -7.39 27.65 -26.42
C ASN A 689 -7.96 26.63 -27.43
N GLU A 690 -7.79 26.89 -28.73
CA GLU A 690 -8.22 26.00 -29.82
C GLU A 690 -7.23 24.84 -30.07
N GLY A 691 -6.05 24.86 -29.44
CA GLY A 691 -5.01 23.86 -29.64
C GLY A 691 -4.04 24.14 -30.80
N ARG A 692 -4.04 25.37 -31.33
CA ARG A 692 -3.06 25.82 -32.35
C ARG A 692 -1.76 26.29 -31.70
N VAL A 693 -0.64 26.00 -32.37
CA VAL A 693 0.72 26.28 -31.89
C VAL A 693 1.40 27.34 -32.76
N PHE A 694 1.95 28.37 -32.11
CA PHE A 694 2.74 29.42 -32.77
C PHE A 694 4.17 29.41 -32.21
N THR A 695 5.18 29.53 -33.07
CA THR A 695 6.61 29.55 -32.68
C THR A 695 7.33 30.76 -33.26
N TRP A 696 8.34 31.25 -32.55
CA TRP A 696 9.25 32.31 -33.03
C TRP A 696 10.57 32.32 -32.25
N GLY A 697 11.54 33.08 -32.73
CA GLY A 697 12.89 33.21 -32.17
C GLY A 697 13.95 32.66 -33.11
N LYS A 698 15.00 32.09 -32.54
CA LYS A 698 16.12 31.49 -33.28
C LYS A 698 15.67 30.28 -34.10
N GLY A 699 16.03 30.25 -35.38
CA GLY A 699 15.63 29.22 -36.36
C GLY A 699 16.55 28.01 -36.49
N ASP A 700 17.78 28.10 -35.97
CA ASP A 700 18.82 27.07 -36.11
C ASP A 700 18.32 25.70 -35.64
N ASP A 701 18.84 24.64 -36.25
CA ASP A 701 18.49 23.24 -35.95
C ASP A 701 17.01 22.89 -36.16
N PHE A 702 16.29 23.69 -36.97
CA PHE A 702 14.86 23.55 -37.22
C PHE A 702 13.99 23.63 -35.95
N ARG A 703 14.49 24.26 -34.88
CA ARG A 703 13.80 24.32 -33.57
C ARG A 703 12.42 24.98 -33.64
N LEU A 704 12.15 25.82 -34.64
CA LEU A 704 10.83 26.44 -34.82
C LEU A 704 9.78 25.53 -35.47
N GLY A 705 10.18 24.44 -36.13
CA GLY A 705 9.26 23.46 -36.72
C GLY A 705 8.59 23.87 -38.04
N HIS A 706 9.04 24.95 -38.69
CA HIS A 706 8.50 25.42 -39.97
C HIS A 706 9.12 24.76 -41.21
N GLY A 707 10.00 23.77 -41.04
CA GLY A 707 10.70 23.11 -42.15
C GLY A 707 11.94 23.85 -42.66
N ASN A 708 12.28 25.00 -42.07
CA ASN A 708 13.41 25.83 -42.46
C ASN A 708 14.23 26.30 -41.24
N LEU A 709 15.36 26.97 -41.51
CA LEU A 709 16.28 27.50 -40.49
C LEU A 709 16.10 29.01 -40.24
N GLU A 710 14.99 29.59 -40.72
CA GLU A 710 14.76 31.04 -40.66
C GLU A 710 14.43 31.48 -39.23
N SER A 711 15.09 32.53 -38.73
CA SER A 711 14.78 33.10 -37.42
C SER A 711 13.62 34.09 -37.54
N LEU A 712 12.62 33.96 -36.66
CA LEU A 712 11.40 34.76 -36.69
C LEU A 712 11.33 35.69 -35.47
N LYS A 713 10.94 36.95 -35.66
CA LYS A 713 10.79 37.90 -34.54
C LYS A 713 9.38 37.95 -33.96
N ILE A 714 8.40 37.41 -34.68
CA ILE A 714 6.96 37.47 -34.35
C ILE A 714 6.39 36.04 -34.45
N PRO A 715 5.47 35.63 -33.56
CA PRO A 715 4.81 34.33 -33.59
C PRO A 715 4.24 33.98 -34.99
N ARG A 716 4.63 32.81 -35.51
CA ARG A 716 4.09 32.23 -36.76
C ARG A 716 3.42 30.90 -36.47
N LEU A 717 2.31 30.62 -37.15
CA LEU A 717 1.60 29.34 -37.04
C LEU A 717 2.49 28.19 -37.54
N VAL A 718 2.46 27.06 -36.82
CA VAL A 718 3.12 25.82 -37.26
C VAL A 718 2.13 25.00 -38.08
N ASP A 719 2.13 25.20 -39.40
CA ASP A 719 1.15 24.62 -40.33
C ASP A 719 1.02 23.08 -40.23
N ALA A 720 2.11 22.38 -39.89
CA ALA A 720 2.11 20.92 -39.75
C ALA A 720 1.30 20.39 -38.56
N LEU A 721 0.94 21.24 -37.60
CA LEU A 721 0.06 20.90 -36.47
C LEU A 721 -1.38 21.40 -36.68
N GLU A 722 -1.69 21.97 -37.85
CA GLU A 722 -3.04 22.45 -38.14
C GLU A 722 -4.04 21.28 -38.20
N GLY A 723 -5.20 21.45 -37.57
CA GLY A 723 -6.21 20.40 -37.43
C GLY A 723 -5.97 19.41 -36.29
N ILE A 724 -4.79 19.44 -35.66
CA ILE A 724 -4.46 18.60 -34.49
C ILE A 724 -4.69 19.41 -33.22
N LYS A 725 -5.51 18.90 -32.30
CA LYS A 725 -5.78 19.57 -31.02
C LYS A 725 -4.63 19.32 -30.03
N VAL A 726 -3.67 20.25 -29.98
CA VAL A 726 -2.56 20.23 -29.02
C VAL A 726 -3.04 20.71 -27.65
N VAL A 727 -2.68 19.99 -26.58
CA VAL A 727 -3.06 20.30 -25.19
C VAL A 727 -1.89 20.76 -24.34
N ASP A 728 -0.65 20.40 -24.70
CA ASP A 728 0.55 20.86 -24.01
C ASP A 728 1.79 20.83 -24.91
N LEU A 729 2.80 21.63 -24.55
CA LEU A 729 4.08 21.71 -25.25
C LEU A 729 5.24 21.53 -24.27
N SER A 730 6.35 21.00 -24.76
CA SER A 730 7.62 21.03 -24.04
C SER A 730 8.76 21.39 -24.98
N LEU A 731 9.45 22.48 -24.68
CA LEU A 731 10.55 23.00 -25.49
C LEU A 731 11.88 22.71 -24.79
N GLY A 732 12.83 22.14 -25.52
CA GLY A 732 14.21 22.00 -25.09
C GLY A 732 15.13 23.10 -25.63
N SER A 733 16.43 22.83 -25.62
CA SER A 733 17.44 23.70 -26.24
C SER A 733 17.22 23.86 -27.75
N THR A 734 17.07 22.73 -28.45
CA THR A 734 17.02 22.66 -29.92
C THR A 734 15.86 21.81 -30.47
N HIS A 735 15.01 21.27 -29.61
CA HIS A 735 13.87 20.43 -30.01
C HIS A 735 12.55 20.89 -29.37
N GLY A 736 11.44 20.57 -30.02
CA GLY A 736 10.10 20.80 -29.49
C GLY A 736 9.26 19.53 -29.49
N LEU A 737 8.39 19.42 -28.50
CA LEU A 737 7.42 18.34 -28.33
C LEU A 737 6.02 18.93 -28.19
N ALA A 738 5.06 18.31 -28.85
CA ALA A 738 3.64 18.66 -28.75
C ALA A 738 2.82 17.44 -28.35
N LEU A 739 2.08 17.58 -27.24
CA LEU A 739 1.15 16.58 -26.74
C LEU A 739 -0.26 16.89 -27.25
N THR A 740 -0.92 15.90 -27.83
CA THR A 740 -2.27 16.02 -28.38
C THR A 740 -3.34 15.55 -27.38
N ALA A 741 -4.59 15.97 -27.57
CA ALA A 741 -5.72 15.54 -26.74
C ALA A 741 -5.99 14.02 -26.77
N GLU A 742 -5.50 13.32 -27.80
CA GLU A 742 -5.63 11.86 -27.95
C GLU A 742 -4.49 11.09 -27.26
N GLY A 743 -3.51 11.80 -26.69
CA GLY A 743 -2.34 11.22 -26.03
C GLY A 743 -1.18 10.89 -26.98
N ALA A 744 -1.25 11.32 -28.24
CA ALA A 744 -0.16 11.19 -29.20
C ALA A 744 0.87 12.33 -29.05
N LEU A 745 2.16 12.02 -29.29
CA LEU A 745 3.28 12.94 -29.15
C LEU A 745 3.94 13.26 -30.49
N TYR A 746 4.02 14.54 -30.84
CA TYR A 746 4.73 15.04 -32.02
C TYR A 746 6.06 15.66 -31.61
N ALA A 747 7.10 15.46 -32.41
CA ALA A 747 8.44 15.97 -32.15
C ALA A 747 9.06 16.63 -33.40
N TRP A 748 9.85 17.67 -33.19
CA TRP A 748 10.66 18.36 -34.21
C TRP A 748 11.94 18.96 -33.63
N GLY A 749 12.78 19.49 -34.51
CA GLY A 749 14.12 20.02 -34.20
C GLY A 749 15.17 18.92 -34.14
N THR A 750 16.26 19.18 -33.42
CA THR A 750 17.35 18.21 -33.22
C THR A 750 17.52 17.87 -31.74
N ASN A 751 17.66 16.58 -31.43
CA ASN A 751 18.09 16.09 -30.13
C ASN A 751 18.86 14.78 -30.32
N GLU A 752 20.17 14.83 -30.07
CA GLU A 752 21.10 13.72 -30.35
C GLU A 752 20.75 12.45 -29.55
N ARG A 753 20.42 12.58 -28.26
CA ARG A 753 20.16 11.42 -27.38
C ARG A 753 18.84 10.73 -27.70
N ALA A 754 17.83 11.50 -28.07
CA ALA A 754 16.52 10.98 -28.45
C ALA A 754 16.43 10.59 -29.94
N GLN A 755 17.52 10.76 -30.71
CA GLN A 755 17.57 10.53 -32.16
C GLN A 755 16.50 11.32 -32.92
N ILE A 756 16.10 12.47 -32.40
CA ILE A 756 15.11 13.34 -33.04
C ILE A 756 15.88 14.23 -34.02
N THR A 757 15.59 14.10 -35.31
CA THR A 757 16.15 14.97 -36.35
C THR A 757 15.06 15.24 -37.39
N ARG A 758 14.18 16.20 -37.10
CA ARG A 758 12.98 16.43 -37.91
C ARG A 758 12.73 17.91 -38.14
N PRO A 759 12.67 18.39 -39.40
CA PRO A 759 12.53 19.81 -39.69
C PRO A 759 11.12 20.36 -39.44
N VAL A 760 10.14 19.46 -39.36
CA VAL A 760 8.71 19.74 -39.19
C VAL A 760 8.14 18.77 -38.14
N PRO A 761 7.15 19.17 -37.31
CA PRO A 761 6.48 18.26 -36.37
C PRO A 761 5.98 16.98 -37.02
N GLN A 762 6.35 15.84 -36.46
CA GLN A 762 5.89 14.53 -36.90
C GLN A 762 5.69 13.61 -35.70
N LEU A 763 4.80 12.63 -35.85
CA LEU A 763 4.45 11.65 -34.82
C LEU A 763 5.68 10.85 -34.38
N LEU A 764 5.94 10.82 -33.07
CA LEU A 764 7.06 10.11 -32.48
C LEU A 764 6.70 8.65 -32.23
N HIS A 765 7.15 7.75 -33.13
CA HIS A 765 6.86 6.31 -33.08
C HIS A 765 7.74 5.51 -32.10
N VAL A 766 8.59 6.17 -31.30
CA VAL A 766 9.51 5.52 -30.36
C VAL A 766 8.78 4.98 -29.12
N LEU A 767 7.58 5.51 -28.85
CA LEU A 767 6.75 5.10 -27.72
C LEU A 767 5.83 3.94 -28.11
N ASN A 768 5.42 3.13 -27.13
CA ASN A 768 4.45 2.07 -27.32
C ASN A 768 3.16 2.64 -27.95
N PRO A 769 2.62 2.07 -29.05
CA PRO A 769 1.38 2.55 -29.68
C PRO A 769 0.18 2.63 -28.74
N SER A 770 0.16 1.87 -27.64
CA SER A 770 -0.89 1.92 -26.62
C SER A 770 -0.67 2.95 -25.53
N LEU A 771 0.52 3.56 -25.43
CA LEU A 771 0.82 4.59 -24.44
C LEU A 771 0.07 5.88 -24.82
N LYS A 772 -0.95 6.22 -24.02
CA LYS A 772 -1.58 7.54 -24.07
C LYS A 772 -0.86 8.47 -23.11
N ALA A 773 -0.04 9.37 -23.65
CA ALA A 773 0.67 10.34 -22.84
C ALA A 773 -0.33 11.35 -22.23
N ASN A 774 -0.16 11.63 -20.94
CA ASN A 774 -0.89 12.67 -20.22
C ASN A 774 0.01 13.88 -19.91
N GLY A 775 1.33 13.69 -19.92
CA GLY A 775 2.26 14.80 -19.78
C GLY A 775 3.65 14.48 -20.35
N VAL A 776 4.38 15.56 -20.63
CA VAL A 776 5.71 15.51 -21.22
C VAL A 776 6.58 16.64 -20.66
N CYS A 777 7.86 16.36 -20.42
CA CYS A 777 8.83 17.35 -19.99
C CYS A 777 10.19 17.11 -20.65
N SER A 778 10.81 18.17 -21.15
CA SER A 778 12.16 18.18 -21.72
C SER A 778 13.14 18.74 -20.70
N GLY A 779 14.12 17.94 -20.31
CA GLY A 779 15.33 18.40 -19.63
C GLY A 779 16.45 18.73 -20.62
N LEU A 780 17.65 19.04 -20.10
CA LEU A 780 18.86 19.27 -20.89
C LEU A 780 19.23 18.07 -21.77
N SER A 781 18.96 16.87 -21.26
CA SER A 781 19.50 15.64 -21.86
C SER A 781 18.55 14.45 -21.81
N GLN A 782 17.37 14.64 -21.24
CA GLN A 782 16.32 13.63 -21.11
C GLN A 782 15.00 14.24 -21.53
N ILE A 783 14.14 13.42 -22.12
CA ILE A 783 12.74 13.76 -22.37
C ILE A 783 11.94 12.71 -21.63
N ILE A 784 11.16 13.13 -20.65
CA ILE A 784 10.34 12.25 -19.83
C ILE A 784 8.88 12.43 -20.21
N VAL A 785 8.20 11.31 -20.49
CA VAL A 785 6.79 11.23 -20.85
C VAL A 785 6.11 10.32 -19.83
N TRP A 786 4.92 10.68 -19.37
CA TRP A 786 4.13 9.83 -18.48
C TRP A 786 2.71 9.66 -18.98
N SER A 787 2.14 8.49 -18.75
CA SER A 787 0.76 8.17 -19.12
C SER A 787 -0.23 8.74 -18.12
N GLU A 788 -1.51 8.73 -18.52
CA GLU A 788 -2.60 8.87 -17.56
C GLU A 788 -2.57 7.70 -16.55
N GLU A 789 -3.04 7.95 -15.33
CA GLU A 789 -3.26 6.86 -14.39
C GLU A 789 -4.48 6.06 -14.85
N SER A 790 -4.25 4.91 -15.49
CA SER A 790 -5.30 3.91 -15.60
C SER A 790 -5.29 3.07 -14.30
N PRO A 791 -6.33 3.12 -13.45
CA PRO A 791 -6.57 1.98 -12.58
C PRO A 791 -6.60 0.72 -13.45
N ARG A 792 -6.14 -0.43 -12.94
CA ARG A 792 -6.38 -1.72 -13.59
C ARG A 792 -7.87 -2.05 -13.46
N ASP A 793 -8.74 -1.20 -14.00
CA ASP A 793 -10.17 -1.39 -14.05
C ASP A 793 -10.42 -2.45 -15.11
N LEU A 794 -10.31 -3.70 -14.67
CA LEU A 794 -10.81 -4.81 -15.44
C LEU A 794 -12.33 -4.61 -15.57
N PRO A 795 -12.88 -4.62 -16.79
CA PRO A 795 -14.32 -4.46 -16.97
C PRO A 795 -15.03 -5.64 -16.30
N SER A 796 -16.30 -5.42 -15.91
CA SER A 796 -17.14 -6.48 -15.33
C SER A 796 -17.41 -7.64 -16.31
N SER A 797 -17.13 -7.43 -17.60
CA SER A 797 -17.24 -8.43 -18.67
C SER A 797 -16.26 -8.11 -19.79
N LEU A 798 -15.60 -9.14 -20.32
CA LEU A 798 -14.75 -9.11 -21.51
C LEU A 798 -14.99 -10.39 -22.31
N PRO A 799 -15.24 -10.32 -23.63
CA PRO A 799 -15.47 -11.49 -24.47
C PRO A 799 -14.44 -12.59 -24.25
N PHE A 800 -14.91 -13.83 -24.10
CA PHE A 800 -14.12 -15.04 -23.84
C PHE A 800 -13.34 -15.11 -22.53
N VAL A 801 -13.07 -13.99 -21.85
CA VAL A 801 -12.00 -13.90 -20.85
C VAL A 801 -12.48 -13.45 -19.47
N ILE A 802 -13.43 -12.51 -19.39
CA ILE A 802 -13.94 -12.01 -18.10
C ILE A 802 -15.47 -12.13 -18.10
N ASP A 803 -15.99 -12.84 -17.10
CA ASP A 803 -17.41 -12.94 -16.82
C ASP A 803 -17.61 -13.19 -15.32
N LEU A 804 -18.18 -12.22 -14.61
CA LEU A 804 -18.36 -12.26 -13.16
C LEU A 804 -19.62 -13.02 -12.72
N SER A 805 -20.22 -13.85 -13.59
CA SER A 805 -21.41 -14.62 -13.25
C SER A 805 -21.11 -15.79 -12.31
N ASP A 806 -22.06 -16.11 -11.44
CA ASP A 806 -21.97 -17.27 -10.53
C ASP A 806 -21.76 -18.60 -11.28
N SER A 807 -22.25 -18.67 -12.53
CA SER A 807 -22.08 -19.84 -13.40
C SER A 807 -20.62 -20.09 -13.78
N THR A 808 -19.85 -19.04 -14.01
CA THR A 808 -18.41 -19.11 -14.34
C THR A 808 -17.62 -19.68 -13.17
N PHE A 809 -17.86 -19.19 -11.95
CA PHE A 809 -17.19 -19.72 -10.76
C PHE A 809 -17.55 -21.19 -10.48
N LYS A 810 -18.82 -21.58 -10.65
CA LYS A 810 -19.25 -22.99 -10.51
C LYS A 810 -18.61 -23.93 -11.54
N LEU A 811 -18.44 -23.48 -12.79
CA LEU A 811 -17.76 -24.27 -13.83
C LEU A 811 -16.27 -24.42 -13.54
N LEU A 812 -15.60 -23.34 -13.12
CA LEU A 812 -14.19 -23.39 -12.70
C LEU A 812 -14.00 -24.31 -11.49
N GLU A 813 -14.88 -24.23 -10.49
CA GLU A 813 -14.89 -25.12 -9.33
C GLU A 813 -15.01 -26.60 -9.75
N ARG A 814 -15.95 -26.92 -10.64
CA ARG A 814 -16.17 -28.28 -11.16
C ARG A 814 -14.94 -28.81 -11.93
N LEU A 815 -14.36 -28.00 -12.80
CA LEU A 815 -13.14 -28.35 -13.54
C LEU A 815 -11.95 -28.59 -12.60
N LEU A 816 -11.77 -27.73 -11.59
CA LEU A 816 -10.71 -27.92 -10.57
C LEU A 816 -10.93 -29.20 -9.75
N ARG A 817 -12.17 -29.58 -9.46
CA ARG A 817 -12.49 -30.84 -8.79
C ARG A 817 -12.06 -32.06 -9.61
N ILE A 818 -12.31 -32.03 -10.92
CA ILE A 818 -11.85 -33.07 -11.85
C ILE A 818 -10.31 -33.19 -11.84
N VAL A 819 -9.60 -32.05 -11.81
CA VAL A 819 -8.13 -32.05 -11.66
C VAL A 819 -7.71 -32.75 -10.36
N VAL A 820 -8.36 -32.43 -9.24
CA VAL A 820 -8.06 -33.04 -7.93
C VAL A 820 -8.35 -34.54 -7.91
N GLU A 821 -9.44 -34.99 -8.53
CA GLU A 821 -9.76 -36.43 -8.67
C GLU A 821 -8.73 -37.18 -9.54
N GLN A 822 -8.17 -36.52 -10.55
CA GLN A 822 -7.21 -37.09 -11.50
C GLN A 822 -5.74 -36.91 -11.09
N SER A 823 -5.48 -36.22 -9.96
CA SER A 823 -4.13 -35.81 -9.55
C SER A 823 -3.19 -37.00 -9.29
N ASN A 824 -3.73 -38.18 -8.97
CA ASN A 824 -2.91 -39.39 -8.75
C ASN A 824 -2.13 -39.86 -9.99
N SER A 825 -2.44 -39.36 -11.19
CA SER A 825 -1.77 -39.74 -12.45
C SER A 825 -0.65 -38.79 -12.92
N ALA A 826 -0.52 -37.60 -12.30
CA ALA A 826 0.50 -36.57 -12.60
C ALA A 826 0.86 -36.39 -14.10
N THR A 827 -0.14 -36.38 -14.98
CA THR A 827 0.09 -36.20 -16.43
C THR A 827 0.19 -34.71 -16.81
N LYS A 828 0.98 -34.41 -17.84
CA LYS A 828 1.11 -33.04 -18.41
C LYS A 828 -0.25 -32.43 -18.79
N GLU A 829 -1.19 -33.26 -19.21
CA GLU A 829 -2.58 -32.89 -19.51
C GLU A 829 -3.33 -32.36 -18.28
N VAL A 830 -3.23 -33.05 -17.14
CA VAL A 830 -3.87 -32.64 -15.88
C VAL A 830 -3.22 -31.38 -15.33
N GLU A 831 -1.90 -31.24 -15.46
CA GLU A 831 -1.16 -30.04 -15.04
C GLU A 831 -1.57 -28.80 -15.88
N CYS A 832 -1.68 -28.93 -17.21
CA CYS A 832 -2.12 -27.82 -18.08
C CYS A 832 -3.56 -27.39 -17.81
N MET A 833 -4.45 -28.36 -17.56
CA MET A 833 -5.84 -28.10 -17.17
C MET A 833 -5.91 -27.34 -15.85
N ALA A 834 -5.12 -27.74 -14.86
CA ALA A 834 -5.02 -27.06 -13.58
C ALA A 834 -4.57 -25.61 -13.73
N ILE A 835 -3.44 -25.37 -14.41
CA ILE A 835 -2.86 -24.04 -14.60
C ILE A 835 -3.86 -23.09 -15.28
N SER A 836 -4.51 -23.56 -16.35
CA SER A 836 -5.49 -22.77 -17.10
C SER A 836 -6.68 -22.35 -16.24
N CYS A 837 -7.28 -23.29 -15.50
CA CYS A 837 -8.40 -23.01 -14.61
C CYS A 837 -8.03 -22.05 -13.46
N LEU A 838 -6.83 -22.21 -12.89
CA LEU A 838 -6.33 -21.39 -11.79
C LEU A 838 -6.03 -19.95 -12.22
N ASN A 839 -5.44 -19.76 -13.40
CA ASN A 839 -5.19 -18.43 -13.97
C ASN A 839 -6.51 -17.73 -14.33
N LEU A 840 -7.48 -18.43 -14.93
CA LEU A 840 -8.81 -17.89 -15.22
C LEU A 840 -9.57 -17.51 -13.94
N LEU A 841 -9.55 -18.36 -12.90
CA LEU A 841 -10.14 -18.08 -11.59
C LEU A 841 -9.52 -16.82 -10.98
N ARG A 842 -8.19 -16.73 -10.99
CA ARG A 842 -7.45 -15.57 -10.49
C ARG A 842 -7.87 -14.28 -11.18
N LEU A 843 -8.01 -14.32 -12.50
CA LEU A 843 -8.47 -13.17 -13.28
C LEU A 843 -9.91 -12.75 -12.92
N GLN A 844 -10.84 -13.71 -12.75
CA GLN A 844 -12.22 -13.40 -12.37
C GLN A 844 -12.31 -12.77 -10.98
N VAL A 845 -11.57 -13.31 -10.01
CA VAL A 845 -11.52 -12.79 -8.64
C VAL A 845 -11.03 -11.35 -8.61
N GLN A 846 -10.01 -11.04 -9.41
CA GLN A 846 -9.46 -9.69 -9.45
C GLN A 846 -10.41 -8.72 -10.15
N ALA A 847 -11.00 -9.10 -11.28
CA ALA A 847 -12.01 -8.28 -11.94
C ALA A 847 -13.18 -7.98 -10.98
N TRP A 848 -13.57 -8.96 -10.15
CA TRP A 848 -14.57 -8.78 -9.09
C TRP A 848 -14.12 -7.79 -8.00
N GLN A 849 -12.84 -7.81 -7.59
CA GLN A 849 -12.27 -6.85 -6.64
C GLN A 849 -12.26 -5.42 -7.21
N CYS A 850 -11.86 -5.25 -8.47
CA CYS A 850 -11.82 -3.94 -9.14
C CYS A 850 -13.22 -3.31 -9.27
N THR A 851 -14.26 -4.11 -9.54
CA THR A 851 -15.64 -3.57 -9.72
C THR A 851 -16.30 -3.10 -8.43
N ARG A 852 -15.86 -3.56 -7.25
CA ARG A 852 -16.58 -3.35 -5.97
C ARG A 852 -15.90 -2.40 -4.99
N GLY A 853 -14.68 -1.94 -5.28
CA GLY A 853 -13.93 -1.03 -4.39
C GLY A 853 -13.49 -1.66 -3.06
N SER A 854 -12.83 -0.87 -2.20
CA SER A 854 -12.27 -1.31 -0.90
C SER A 854 -13.21 -1.13 0.30
N GLU A 855 -14.52 -1.14 0.11
CA GLU A 855 -15.50 -0.99 1.20
C GLU A 855 -15.87 -2.39 1.73
N PRO A 856 -15.56 -2.72 2.99
CA PRO A 856 -16.06 -3.91 3.64
C PRO A 856 -17.49 -3.62 4.15
N GLU A 857 -18.48 -3.61 3.27
CA GLU A 857 -19.88 -3.66 3.73
C GLU A 857 -20.27 -5.12 4.03
N ASP A 858 -20.98 -5.28 5.15
CA ASP A 858 -21.39 -6.52 5.79
C ASP A 858 -21.97 -7.54 4.80
N ILE A 859 -21.17 -8.54 4.45
CA ILE A 859 -21.62 -9.74 3.74
C ILE A 859 -22.22 -10.70 4.77
N GLU A 860 -23.28 -10.28 5.45
CA GLU A 860 -24.16 -11.16 6.20
C GLU A 860 -25.36 -11.50 5.30
N GLY A 861 -25.34 -12.66 4.63
CA GLY A 861 -26.55 -13.10 3.92
C GLY A 861 -26.45 -14.40 3.12
N GLU A 862 -25.51 -14.55 2.20
CA GLU A 862 -25.47 -15.74 1.33
C GLU A 862 -24.03 -16.22 1.11
N ALA A 863 -23.66 -17.29 1.82
CA ALA A 863 -22.44 -18.03 1.52
C ALA A 863 -22.53 -18.55 0.08
N ARG A 864 -21.72 -17.99 -0.82
CA ARG A 864 -21.70 -18.40 -2.23
C ARG A 864 -21.33 -19.89 -2.30
N SER A 865 -22.18 -20.70 -2.94
CA SER A 865 -22.10 -22.16 -2.89
C SER A 865 -20.77 -22.74 -3.40
N TRP A 866 -20.06 -22.00 -4.26
CA TRP A 866 -18.80 -22.42 -4.87
C TRP A 866 -17.55 -22.10 -4.03
N CYS A 867 -17.62 -21.17 -3.07
CA CYS A 867 -16.44 -20.73 -2.31
C CYS A 867 -15.77 -21.89 -1.57
N ASN A 868 -16.57 -22.75 -0.92
CA ASN A 868 -16.05 -23.92 -0.21
C ASN A 868 -15.37 -24.90 -1.16
N GLY A 869 -16.00 -25.21 -2.31
CA GLY A 869 -15.43 -26.13 -3.30
C GLY A 869 -14.13 -25.62 -3.91
N VAL A 870 -14.07 -24.33 -4.24
CA VAL A 870 -12.84 -23.67 -4.75
C VAL A 870 -11.74 -23.68 -3.69
N HIS A 871 -12.07 -23.37 -2.43
CA HIS A 871 -11.12 -23.42 -1.33
C HIS A 871 -10.53 -24.83 -1.14
N THR A 872 -11.37 -25.87 -1.08
CA THR A 872 -10.91 -27.27 -0.95
C THR A 872 -10.02 -27.68 -2.13
N ALA A 873 -10.38 -27.30 -3.35
CA ALA A 873 -9.60 -27.63 -4.54
C ALA A 873 -8.23 -26.92 -4.55
N LEU A 874 -8.18 -25.64 -4.20
CA LEU A 874 -6.92 -24.88 -4.11
C LEU A 874 -5.97 -25.50 -3.09
N VAL A 875 -6.45 -25.83 -1.89
CA VAL A 875 -5.62 -26.45 -0.84
C VAL A 875 -5.04 -27.79 -1.31
N ALA A 876 -5.86 -28.64 -1.95
CA ALA A 876 -5.39 -29.92 -2.48
C ALA A 876 -4.34 -29.77 -3.60
N LEU A 877 -4.45 -28.74 -4.45
CA LEU A 877 -3.52 -28.48 -5.54
C LEU A 877 -2.20 -27.84 -5.08
N VAL A 878 -2.22 -27.04 -4.01
CA VAL A 878 -1.00 -26.46 -3.42
C VAL A 878 -0.06 -27.56 -2.89
N GLU A 879 -0.58 -28.71 -2.48
CA GLU A 879 0.23 -29.86 -2.05
C GLU A 879 1.06 -30.50 -3.18
N GLY A 880 0.91 -30.05 -4.43
CA GLY A 880 1.70 -30.54 -5.56
C GLY A 880 1.18 -31.81 -6.21
N ARG A 881 -0.03 -32.27 -5.81
CA ARG A 881 -0.61 -33.51 -6.34
C ARG A 881 -0.80 -33.50 -7.86
N ALA A 882 -0.97 -32.34 -8.48
CA ALA A 882 -1.21 -32.19 -9.92
C ALA A 882 0.03 -31.68 -10.72
N GLY A 883 1.21 -31.67 -10.12
CA GLY A 883 2.45 -31.16 -10.72
C GLY A 883 2.94 -29.86 -10.09
N ALA A 884 4.23 -29.54 -10.32
CA ALA A 884 4.89 -28.39 -9.70
C ALA A 884 4.39 -27.04 -10.25
N GLY A 885 4.10 -26.97 -11.55
CA GLY A 885 3.54 -25.78 -12.19
C GLY A 885 2.11 -25.51 -11.75
N ALA A 886 1.30 -26.57 -11.61
CA ALA A 886 -0.05 -26.48 -11.04
C ALA A 886 -0.02 -25.99 -9.59
N ALA A 887 0.91 -26.48 -8.77
CA ALA A 887 1.08 -26.03 -7.38
C ALA A 887 1.44 -24.54 -7.31
N ALA A 888 2.34 -24.08 -8.17
CA ALA A 888 2.71 -22.67 -8.26
C ALA A 888 1.52 -21.79 -8.67
N ALA A 889 0.75 -22.19 -9.70
CA ALA A 889 -0.46 -21.49 -10.10
C ALA A 889 -1.51 -21.48 -8.98
N ALA A 890 -1.64 -22.57 -8.21
CA ALA A 890 -2.61 -22.68 -7.12
C ALA A 890 -2.26 -21.74 -5.97
N ARG A 891 -0.98 -21.63 -5.61
CA ARG A 891 -0.48 -20.63 -4.64
C ARG A 891 -0.84 -19.21 -5.07
N ARG A 892 -0.61 -18.87 -6.35
CA ARG A 892 -0.93 -17.54 -6.91
C ARG A 892 -2.43 -17.24 -6.93
N ALA A 893 -3.26 -18.22 -7.30
CA ALA A 893 -4.71 -18.08 -7.34
C ALA A 893 -5.30 -17.93 -5.92
N LEU A 894 -4.82 -18.72 -4.97
CA LEU A 894 -5.22 -18.64 -3.57
C LEU A 894 -4.82 -17.30 -2.93
N ALA A 895 -3.62 -16.79 -3.23
CA ALA A 895 -3.17 -15.46 -2.79
C ALA A 895 -4.03 -14.30 -3.35
N ALA A 896 -4.65 -14.47 -4.52
CA ALA A 896 -5.60 -13.49 -5.05
C ALA A 896 -7.01 -13.65 -4.47
N ALA A 897 -7.45 -14.91 -4.26
CA ALA A 897 -8.82 -15.27 -3.90
C ALA A 897 -9.11 -15.26 -2.40
N TRP A 898 -8.09 -15.28 -1.54
CA TRP A 898 -8.32 -15.38 -0.09
C TRP A 898 -9.19 -14.26 0.51
N PRO A 899 -9.19 -12.99 0.04
CA PRO A 899 -10.10 -11.97 0.60
C PRO A 899 -11.57 -12.32 0.35
N LEU A 900 -11.85 -13.09 -0.71
CA LEU A 900 -13.18 -13.53 -1.08
C LEU A 900 -13.55 -14.88 -0.46
N LEU A 901 -12.58 -15.79 -0.32
CA LEU A 901 -12.79 -17.13 0.24
C LEU A 901 -12.85 -17.12 1.77
N LEU A 902 -12.06 -16.26 2.42
CA LEU A 902 -11.94 -16.15 3.88
C LEU A 902 -12.09 -14.67 4.30
N PRO A 903 -13.30 -14.10 4.16
CA PRO A 903 -13.49 -12.66 4.21
C PRO A 903 -13.20 -12.07 5.60
N THR A 904 -13.56 -12.77 6.67
CA THR A 904 -13.42 -12.24 8.02
C THR A 904 -12.08 -12.64 8.66
N PRO A 905 -11.41 -11.74 9.41
CA PRO A 905 -10.21 -12.07 10.19
C PRO A 905 -10.42 -13.29 11.11
N GLN A 906 -11.63 -13.48 11.63
CA GLN A 906 -12.01 -14.58 12.50
C GLN A 906 -11.97 -15.93 11.77
N VAL A 907 -12.54 -16.00 10.56
CA VAL A 907 -12.52 -17.22 9.74
C VAL A 907 -11.08 -17.57 9.36
N ARG A 908 -10.27 -16.55 9.01
CA ARG A 908 -8.84 -16.72 8.71
C ARG A 908 -8.05 -17.25 9.91
N ALA A 909 -8.30 -16.69 11.10
CA ALA A 909 -7.68 -17.15 12.35
C ALA A 909 -8.09 -18.59 12.71
N HIS A 910 -9.36 -18.96 12.52
CA HIS A 910 -9.84 -20.32 12.76
C HIS A 910 -9.15 -21.32 11.83
N HIS A 911 -9.08 -21.03 10.53
CA HIS A 911 -8.37 -21.88 9.58
C HIS A 911 -6.87 -22.01 9.90
N LEU A 912 -6.23 -20.92 10.34
CA LEU A 912 -4.84 -20.96 10.78
C LEU A 912 -4.64 -21.94 11.94
N ILE A 913 -5.52 -21.94 12.95
CA ILE A 913 -5.44 -22.88 14.09
C ILE A 913 -5.58 -24.33 13.63
N THR A 914 -6.48 -24.62 12.69
CA THR A 914 -6.67 -25.99 12.18
C THR A 914 -5.45 -26.51 11.40
N LEU A 915 -4.65 -25.61 10.82
CA LEU A 915 -3.47 -25.95 10.02
C LEU A 915 -2.19 -26.06 10.84
N LEU A 916 -2.15 -25.44 12.03
CA LEU A 916 -1.02 -25.52 12.95
C LEU A 916 -0.85 -26.97 13.43
N PRO A 917 0.32 -27.61 13.22
CA PRO A 917 0.55 -28.99 13.66
C PRO A 917 0.32 -29.15 15.16
N GLN A 918 -0.51 -30.13 15.55
CA GLN A 918 -0.79 -30.46 16.95
C GLN A 918 0.20 -31.47 17.57
N GLY A 919 1.27 -31.85 16.85
CA GLY A 919 2.32 -32.74 17.36
C GLY A 919 3.14 -33.46 16.27
N SER A 920 4.39 -33.80 16.65
CA SER A 920 5.45 -34.67 16.10
C SER A 920 5.69 -34.88 14.58
N GLY A 921 5.00 -34.20 13.67
CA GLY A 921 5.26 -34.28 12.22
C GLY A 921 5.53 -32.91 11.57
N PRO A 922 6.48 -32.79 10.61
CA PRO A 922 6.67 -31.57 9.84
C PRO A 922 5.42 -31.27 8.99
N ALA A 923 4.99 -30.01 8.97
CA ALA A 923 3.86 -29.57 8.15
C ALA A 923 4.14 -29.78 6.65
N SER A 924 3.11 -30.18 5.89
CA SER A 924 3.21 -30.28 4.43
C SER A 924 3.55 -28.92 3.81
N ALA A 925 4.14 -28.91 2.61
CA ALA A 925 4.47 -27.67 1.91
C ALA A 925 3.22 -26.78 1.72
N GLY A 926 2.05 -27.39 1.52
CA GLY A 926 0.78 -26.67 1.42
C GLY A 926 0.27 -26.13 2.75
N ALA A 927 0.43 -26.88 3.85
CA ALA A 927 0.10 -26.37 5.18
C ALA A 927 1.02 -25.19 5.57
N ARG A 928 2.31 -25.24 5.22
CA ARG A 928 3.26 -24.12 5.41
C ARG A 928 2.85 -22.88 4.62
N PHE A 929 2.59 -23.03 3.33
CA PHE A 929 2.13 -21.93 2.47
C PHE A 929 0.81 -21.31 2.96
N MET A 930 -0.17 -22.13 3.36
CA MET A 930 -1.44 -21.64 3.91
C MET A 930 -1.24 -20.89 5.22
N THR A 931 -0.35 -21.39 6.08
CA THR A 931 0.01 -20.73 7.35
C THR A 931 0.61 -19.36 7.08
N GLU A 932 1.60 -19.27 6.17
CA GLU A 932 2.18 -18.00 5.71
C GLU A 932 1.12 -17.05 5.18
N LEU A 933 0.32 -17.49 4.20
CA LEU A 933 -0.70 -16.65 3.58
C LEU A 933 -1.70 -16.08 4.61
N LEU A 934 -2.20 -16.93 5.51
CA LEU A 934 -3.16 -16.52 6.53
C LEU A 934 -2.54 -15.52 7.52
N VAL A 935 -1.31 -15.78 7.95
CA VAL A 935 -0.54 -14.87 8.80
C VAL A 935 -0.34 -13.51 8.10
N TRP A 936 0.14 -13.49 6.86
CA TRP A 936 0.32 -12.27 6.08
C TRP A 936 -0.99 -11.52 5.87
N SER A 937 -2.11 -12.22 5.76
CA SER A 937 -3.42 -11.58 5.64
C SER A 937 -3.93 -10.99 6.96
N LEU A 938 -3.63 -11.62 8.11
CA LEU A 938 -3.93 -11.06 9.43
C LEU A 938 -3.06 -9.84 9.73
N LEU A 939 -1.84 -9.82 9.19
CA LEU A 939 -0.96 -8.65 9.17
C LEU A 939 -1.47 -7.57 8.20
N GLY A 940 -1.82 -7.90 6.96
CA GLY A 940 -2.25 -6.96 5.92
C GLY A 940 -3.74 -6.66 5.99
N GLY A 941 -4.12 -5.54 6.62
CA GLY A 941 -5.50 -5.01 6.52
C GLY A 941 -6.25 -4.80 7.85
N GLY A 942 -5.54 -4.60 8.97
CA GLY A 942 -6.18 -4.22 10.24
C GLY A 942 -6.97 -5.33 10.95
N GLY A 943 -7.09 -6.52 10.36
CA GLY A 943 -7.88 -7.64 10.91
C GLY A 943 -7.43 -8.10 12.30
N LEU A 944 -6.13 -8.08 12.60
CA LEU A 944 -5.61 -8.36 13.95
C LEU A 944 -6.09 -7.33 14.99
N ARG A 945 -6.21 -6.05 14.59
CA ARG A 945 -6.66 -4.96 15.46
C ARG A 945 -8.16 -5.03 15.71
N ASP A 946 -8.96 -5.37 14.71
CA ASP A 946 -10.41 -5.57 14.89
C ASP A 946 -10.69 -6.82 15.74
N ALA A 947 -9.92 -7.89 15.57
CA ALA A 947 -9.99 -9.07 16.45
C ALA A 947 -9.65 -8.73 17.91
N LEU A 948 -8.65 -7.87 18.14
CA LEU A 948 -8.29 -7.40 19.50
C LEU A 948 -9.40 -6.54 20.10
N ARG A 949 -10.01 -5.64 19.33
CA ARG A 949 -11.11 -4.80 19.79
C ARG A 949 -12.31 -5.64 20.22
N ASN A 950 -12.68 -6.65 19.44
CA ASN A 950 -13.81 -7.53 19.76
C ASN A 950 -13.52 -8.36 21.01
N ALA A 951 -12.30 -8.87 21.16
CA ALA A 951 -11.88 -9.60 22.37
C ALA A 951 -11.92 -8.72 23.64
N LEU A 952 -11.64 -7.43 23.52
CA LEU A 952 -11.76 -6.46 24.61
C LEU A 952 -13.22 -6.14 24.98
N GLN A 953 -14.15 -6.25 24.02
CA GLN A 953 -15.58 -6.04 24.23
C GLN A 953 -16.26 -7.25 24.91
N ASP A 954 -15.91 -8.48 24.51
CA ASP A 954 -16.46 -9.72 25.06
C ASP A 954 -16.10 -9.98 26.53
N GLN A 955 -15.01 -9.37 27.04
CA GLN A 955 -14.58 -9.50 28.44
C GLN A 955 -15.18 -8.44 29.39
N SER A 956 -16.16 -7.64 28.95
CA SER A 956 -16.86 -6.66 29.82
C SER A 956 -18.22 -7.20 30.30
N PRO A 957 -18.46 -7.33 31.63
CA PRO A 957 -19.73 -7.87 32.11
C PRO A 957 -20.87 -6.84 32.22
N ASP A 958 -20.62 -5.53 32.10
CA ASP A 958 -21.67 -4.52 32.28
C ASP A 958 -21.57 -3.37 31.27
N ALA A 959 -22.55 -3.32 30.36
CA ALA A 959 -22.80 -2.20 29.48
C ALA A 959 -23.71 -1.17 30.17
N TYR A 960 -23.34 0.12 30.04
CA TYR A 960 -24.17 1.31 30.29
C TYR A 960 -24.75 1.50 31.70
N ASN A 961 -24.11 2.36 32.51
CA ASN A 961 -24.79 3.44 33.23
C ASN A 961 -23.77 4.39 33.91
N HIS A 962 -24.12 5.69 33.93
CA HIS A 962 -23.48 6.82 34.61
C HIS A 962 -22.40 7.62 33.85
N LEU A 963 -22.90 8.56 33.04
CA LEU A 963 -22.41 9.93 32.99
C LEU A 963 -22.57 10.59 34.37
N GLN A 964 -21.47 11.01 35.01
CA GLN A 964 -21.30 12.25 35.79
C GLN A 964 -20.03 12.19 36.66
N LEU A 965 -19.16 13.22 36.53
CA LEU A 965 -18.26 13.79 37.56
C LEU A 965 -17.10 12.85 38.03
N ASP A 966 -15.82 13.22 38.15
CA ASP A 966 -15.22 14.43 38.71
C ASP A 966 -13.77 14.65 38.22
N ALA A 967 -13.31 15.89 38.40
CA ALA A 967 -12.15 16.55 37.81
C ALA A 967 -10.82 16.42 38.61
N ASP A 968 -10.55 15.30 39.28
CA ASP A 968 -9.49 15.24 40.32
C ASP A 968 -8.24 14.38 40.00
N TYR A 969 -7.88 14.11 38.75
CA TYR A 969 -6.80 13.15 38.44
C TYR A 969 -5.68 13.58 37.49
N ASP A 970 -5.38 14.88 37.42
CA ASP A 970 -4.23 15.41 36.64
C ASP A 970 -2.96 15.71 37.48
N GLN A 971 -2.77 15.08 38.65
CA GLN A 971 -1.56 15.26 39.48
C GLN A 971 -0.60 14.05 39.48
N VAL A 972 -0.13 13.63 38.30
CA VAL A 972 1.09 12.80 38.21
C VAL A 972 2.00 13.38 37.14
N ASP A 973 3.14 13.91 37.59
CA ASP A 973 4.18 14.48 36.74
C ASP A 973 4.99 13.36 36.06
N ILE A 974 4.96 13.33 34.72
CA ILE A 974 5.41 12.20 33.89
C ILE A 974 6.94 12.14 33.75
N VAL A 975 7.66 13.18 34.18
CA VAL A 975 9.13 13.28 33.98
C VAL A 975 9.92 12.80 35.20
N THR A 976 9.37 12.81 36.42
CA THR A 976 10.15 12.56 37.65
C THR A 976 9.61 11.44 38.56
N GLY A 977 8.37 10.98 38.38
CA GLY A 977 7.82 9.84 39.13
C GLY A 977 7.60 10.07 40.63
N GLN A 978 7.72 11.29 41.16
CA GLN A 978 7.45 11.56 42.59
C GLN A 978 6.00 12.01 42.84
N ARG A 979 5.38 11.42 43.87
CA ARG A 979 4.11 11.87 44.45
C ARG A 979 4.35 13.06 45.38
N GLY A 980 3.62 14.15 45.22
CA GLY A 980 3.53 15.19 46.25
C GLY A 980 2.92 14.62 47.55
N PRO A 981 3.32 15.11 48.74
CA PRO A 981 2.81 14.60 50.00
C PRO A 981 1.33 14.98 50.17
N PRO A 982 0.48 14.08 50.71
CA PRO A 982 -0.94 14.38 50.89
C PRO A 982 -1.13 15.42 52.01
N PRO A 983 -2.19 16.25 51.94
CA PRO A 983 -2.53 17.15 53.03
C PRO A 983 -2.94 16.33 54.27
N LYS A 984 -2.46 16.73 55.45
CA LYS A 984 -2.76 16.09 56.73
C LYS A 984 -4.27 16.11 57.01
N PRO A 985 -4.86 15.00 57.50
CA PRO A 985 -6.24 15.02 57.95
C PRO A 985 -6.30 15.62 59.37
N SER A 986 -7.14 16.64 59.53
CA SER A 986 -7.59 17.09 60.84
C SER A 986 -8.83 16.30 61.26
N GLY A 987 -8.74 15.61 62.40
CA GLY A 987 -9.87 15.46 63.32
C GLY A 987 -10.65 14.14 63.35
N SER A 988 -10.47 13.45 64.49
CA SER A 988 -11.38 12.56 65.24
C SER A 988 -11.79 11.17 64.70
N ASP A 989 -11.11 10.19 65.30
CA ASP A 989 -11.63 9.11 66.15
C ASP A 989 -12.13 7.75 65.60
N SER A 990 -11.48 6.73 66.18
CA SER A 990 -11.91 5.38 66.58
C SER A 990 -11.71 4.20 65.61
N ASP A 991 -10.55 3.55 65.78
CA ASP A 991 -10.34 2.12 66.09
C ASP A 991 -11.30 1.07 65.50
N THR A 992 -10.79 0.14 64.68
CA THR A 992 -10.38 -1.23 65.12
C THR A 992 -9.87 -2.14 63.97
N THR A 993 -8.61 -2.57 64.09
CA THR A 993 -8.01 -3.92 63.90
C THR A 993 -8.38 -4.87 62.73
N ILE A 994 -7.41 -5.01 61.79
CA ILE A 994 -6.62 -6.21 61.38
C ILE A 994 -7.21 -7.64 61.59
N THR A 995 -7.30 -8.46 60.52
CA THR A 995 -6.67 -9.81 60.30
C THR A 995 -7.35 -10.54 59.11
N ALA A 996 -6.64 -10.85 58.01
CA ALA A 996 -5.89 -12.08 57.69
C ALA A 996 -6.76 -13.33 57.39
N GLY A 997 -6.60 -13.92 56.19
CA GLY A 997 -7.21 -15.21 55.83
C GLY A 997 -6.96 -15.64 54.38
N CYS A 998 -6.07 -16.61 54.21
CA CYS A 998 -5.62 -17.28 52.98
C CYS A 998 -6.64 -18.36 52.49
N THR A 999 -6.23 -19.12 51.46
CA THR A 999 -6.70 -20.43 50.92
C THR A 999 -7.70 -20.39 49.75
N GLU A 1000 -7.25 -20.69 48.51
CA GLU A 1000 -7.34 -22.01 47.82
C GLU A 1000 -8.77 -22.28 47.30
N GLU A 1001 -9.06 -22.68 46.06
CA GLU A 1001 -8.48 -23.80 45.31
C GLU A 1001 -8.89 -23.70 43.81
N TYR A 1002 -8.06 -24.22 42.91
CA TYR A 1002 -8.29 -24.31 41.47
C TYR A 1002 -8.75 -25.74 41.13
N GLN A 1003 -9.92 -25.92 40.50
CA GLN A 1003 -10.23 -27.17 39.80
C GLN A 1003 -11.00 -26.89 38.50
N MET A 1004 -10.40 -27.32 37.38
CA MET A 1004 -11.06 -27.41 36.07
C MET A 1004 -11.83 -28.73 35.96
N ASN A 1005 -13.06 -28.67 35.43
CA ASN A 1005 -13.72 -29.83 34.83
C ASN A 1005 -14.19 -29.48 33.41
N ASN A 1006 -13.62 -30.17 32.42
CA ASN A 1006 -14.10 -30.22 31.05
C ASN A 1006 -15.14 -31.35 30.92
N ALA A 1007 -16.40 -31.01 30.66
CA ALA A 1007 -17.34 -31.92 30.02
C ALA A 1007 -18.51 -31.15 29.39
N ALA A 1008 -18.72 -31.39 28.09
CA ALA A 1008 -19.93 -31.17 27.29
C ALA A 1008 -20.48 -29.74 27.10
N ALA A 1009 -20.32 -29.20 25.88
CA ALA A 1009 -21.33 -28.36 25.25
C ALA A 1009 -21.18 -28.37 23.72
N THR A 1010 -22.14 -29.03 23.07
CA THR A 1010 -22.52 -28.91 21.66
C THR A 1010 -23.22 -27.58 21.38
N ASP A 1011 -23.05 -27.05 20.15
CA ASP A 1011 -23.88 -26.05 19.46
C ASP A 1011 -24.10 -24.66 20.11
N LYS A 1012 -23.26 -23.70 19.67
CA LYS A 1012 -23.64 -22.49 18.89
C LYS A 1012 -22.45 -21.54 18.83
N GLY A 1013 -21.98 -21.23 17.61
CA GLY A 1013 -21.13 -20.06 17.32
C GLY A 1013 -19.92 -19.84 18.23
N ALA A 1014 -19.02 -20.83 18.35
CA ALA A 1014 -17.78 -20.66 19.11
C ALA A 1014 -16.79 -19.82 18.28
N SER A 1015 -16.97 -18.50 18.34
CA SER A 1015 -15.97 -17.50 17.98
C SER A 1015 -14.66 -17.83 18.68
N VAL A 1016 -13.58 -18.00 17.91
CA VAL A 1016 -12.25 -18.22 18.48
C VAL A 1016 -11.85 -16.95 19.26
N PRO A 1017 -11.64 -17.01 20.58
CA PRO A 1017 -11.09 -15.89 21.34
C PRO A 1017 -9.66 -15.66 20.84
N LEU A 1018 -9.28 -14.44 20.49
CA LEU A 1018 -7.95 -14.08 19.96
C LEU A 1018 -6.78 -14.71 20.76
N MET A 1019 -6.94 -14.84 22.08
CA MET A 1019 -5.94 -15.46 22.94
C MET A 1019 -5.74 -16.96 22.69
N HIS A 1020 -6.75 -17.66 22.17
CA HIS A 1020 -6.63 -19.05 21.76
C HIS A 1020 -5.69 -19.20 20.55
N LEU A 1021 -5.79 -18.30 19.55
CA LEU A 1021 -4.85 -18.24 18.44
C LEU A 1021 -3.42 -18.00 18.93
N VAL A 1022 -3.24 -17.00 19.80
CA VAL A 1022 -1.93 -16.65 20.38
C VAL A 1022 -1.33 -17.81 21.15
N LYS A 1023 -2.12 -18.49 21.98
CA LYS A 1023 -1.71 -19.71 22.70
C LYS A 1023 -1.24 -20.81 21.74
N HIS A 1024 -1.99 -21.07 20.67
CA HIS A 1024 -1.64 -22.09 19.69
C HIS A 1024 -0.38 -21.74 18.90
N LEU A 1025 -0.17 -20.47 18.54
CA LEU A 1025 1.05 -20.00 17.88
C LEU A 1025 2.27 -20.18 18.78
N ILE A 1026 2.20 -19.69 20.03
CA ILE A 1026 3.30 -19.81 21.00
C ILE A 1026 3.65 -21.29 21.22
N ARG A 1027 2.65 -22.14 21.45
CA ARG A 1027 2.84 -23.57 21.66
C ARG A 1027 3.48 -24.25 20.45
N ASN A 1028 3.00 -23.95 19.25
CA ASN A 1028 3.52 -24.55 18.03
C ASN A 1028 4.97 -24.18 17.80
N THR A 1029 5.31 -22.89 17.86
CA THR A 1029 6.68 -22.43 17.64
C THR A 1029 7.62 -23.03 18.69
N SER A 1030 7.25 -23.03 19.98
CA SER A 1030 8.08 -23.69 21.01
C SER A 1030 8.26 -25.19 20.79
N CYS A 1031 7.22 -25.92 20.37
CA CYS A 1031 7.35 -27.33 20.01
C CYS A 1031 8.27 -27.54 18.81
N GLN A 1032 8.18 -26.69 17.77
CA GLN A 1032 9.08 -26.73 16.61
C GLN A 1032 10.52 -26.48 17.03
N THR A 1033 10.79 -25.46 17.85
CA THR A 1033 12.14 -25.19 18.36
C THR A 1033 12.70 -26.39 19.11
N GLN A 1034 11.92 -27.01 19.99
CA GLN A 1034 12.34 -28.21 20.71
C GLN A 1034 12.63 -29.40 19.79
N MET A 1035 11.84 -29.59 18.73
CA MET A 1035 12.10 -30.62 17.71
C MET A 1035 13.39 -30.35 16.93
N HIS A 1036 13.65 -29.11 16.52
CA HIS A 1036 14.88 -28.74 15.82
C HIS A 1036 16.11 -28.87 16.73
N ILE A 1037 16.01 -28.50 18.01
CA ILE A 1037 17.07 -28.74 19.01
C ILE A 1037 17.42 -30.23 19.04
N ASN A 1038 16.42 -31.12 19.10
CA ASN A 1038 16.66 -32.57 19.06
C ASN A 1038 17.31 -33.04 17.75
N ALA A 1039 16.85 -32.52 16.60
CA ALA A 1039 17.41 -32.89 15.30
C ALA A 1039 18.90 -32.50 15.17
N ILE A 1040 19.26 -31.29 15.63
CA ILE A 1040 20.65 -30.80 15.68
C ILE A 1040 21.51 -31.71 16.57
N MET A 1041 21.00 -32.09 17.74
CA MET A 1041 21.72 -32.97 18.68
C MET A 1041 21.93 -34.39 18.15
N HIS A 1042 21.06 -34.87 17.24
CA HIS A 1042 21.14 -36.20 16.64
C HIS A 1042 21.84 -36.25 15.27
N GLY A 1043 22.34 -35.12 14.76
CA GLY A 1043 23.09 -35.06 13.50
C GLY A 1043 22.24 -35.29 12.24
N ASP A 1044 20.92 -35.21 12.35
CA ASP A 1044 19.99 -35.49 11.25
C ASP A 1044 19.68 -34.19 10.47
N THR A 1045 20.69 -33.64 9.79
CA THR A 1045 20.58 -32.39 9.02
C THR A 1045 19.89 -32.56 7.67
N SER A 1046 19.59 -33.81 7.26
CA SER A 1046 19.03 -34.17 5.95
C SER A 1046 17.63 -33.59 5.66
N LYS A 1047 16.93 -33.07 6.68
CA LYS A 1047 15.66 -32.33 6.55
C LYS A 1047 15.78 -30.82 6.84
N ALA A 1048 16.97 -30.35 7.20
CA ALA A 1048 17.31 -28.94 7.44
C ALA A 1048 18.05 -28.29 6.25
N ASP A 1049 18.47 -29.09 5.27
CA ASP A 1049 19.18 -28.65 4.06
C ASP A 1049 18.25 -28.03 3.00
N ASP A 1050 17.58 -26.91 3.33
CA ASP A 1050 17.31 -25.89 2.32
C ASP A 1050 17.93 -24.56 2.78
N PRO A 1051 19.23 -24.35 2.56
CA PRO A 1051 19.95 -23.17 3.05
C PRO A 1051 19.54 -21.87 2.34
N LYS A 1052 18.65 -21.93 1.34
CA LYS A 1052 17.99 -20.75 0.73
C LYS A 1052 16.61 -20.43 1.36
N GLY A 1053 16.13 -21.26 2.28
CA GLY A 1053 14.89 -21.05 3.03
C GLY A 1053 15.08 -20.33 4.37
N HIS A 1054 16.32 -20.04 4.79
CA HIS A 1054 16.60 -19.37 6.07
C HIS A 1054 16.21 -17.87 6.12
N ASP A 1055 15.77 -17.29 5.00
CA ASP A 1055 15.14 -15.96 4.96
C ASP A 1055 13.63 -16.01 5.30
N THR A 1056 13.03 -17.19 5.49
CA THR A 1056 11.67 -17.31 6.03
C THR A 1056 11.70 -17.17 7.55
N VAL A 1057 11.84 -15.93 7.99
CA VAL A 1057 11.31 -15.43 9.26
C VAL A 1057 10.05 -16.22 9.63
N SER A 1058 9.98 -16.81 10.82
CA SER A 1058 8.77 -17.44 11.34
C SER A 1058 7.62 -16.41 11.26
N PRO A 1059 6.67 -16.53 10.32
CA PRO A 1059 5.60 -15.54 10.17
C PRO A 1059 4.78 -15.46 11.46
N SER A 1060 4.70 -16.58 12.19
CA SER A 1060 4.12 -16.67 13.53
C SER A 1060 4.77 -15.71 14.52
N CYS A 1061 6.10 -15.57 14.51
CA CYS A 1061 6.81 -14.61 15.36
C CYS A 1061 6.47 -13.17 14.99
N ASP A 1062 6.38 -12.84 13.70
CA ASP A 1062 6.00 -11.48 13.26
C ASP A 1062 4.55 -11.12 13.63
N LEU A 1063 3.64 -12.09 13.53
CA LEU A 1063 2.27 -11.94 13.99
C LEU A 1063 2.20 -11.76 15.52
N LEU A 1064 3.00 -12.51 16.28
CA LEU A 1064 3.13 -12.37 17.73
C LEU A 1064 3.72 -11.01 18.13
N ILE A 1065 4.76 -10.53 17.42
CA ILE A 1065 5.34 -9.20 17.63
C ILE A 1065 4.28 -8.13 17.37
N ARG A 1066 3.56 -8.20 16.26
CA ARG A 1066 2.52 -7.22 15.95
C ARG A 1066 1.36 -7.26 16.95
N PHE A 1067 0.96 -8.45 17.38
CA PHE A 1067 -0.01 -8.61 18.45
C PHE A 1067 0.48 -8.00 19.77
N GLN A 1068 1.74 -8.26 20.15
CA GLN A 1068 2.39 -7.67 21.33
C GLN A 1068 2.38 -6.14 21.25
N ARG A 1069 2.84 -5.56 20.15
CA ARG A 1069 2.83 -4.10 19.93
C ARG A 1069 1.42 -3.52 20.08
N LEU A 1070 0.42 -4.12 19.42
CA LEU A 1070 -0.97 -3.68 19.51
C LEU A 1070 -1.54 -3.77 20.94
N LEU A 1071 -1.29 -4.87 21.64
CA LEU A 1071 -1.76 -5.10 23.00
C LEU A 1071 -1.17 -4.06 23.97
N PHE A 1072 0.14 -3.82 23.88
CA PHE A 1072 0.82 -2.79 24.68
C PHE A 1072 0.37 -1.37 24.30
N CYS A 1073 0.08 -1.10 23.01
CA CYS A 1073 -0.51 0.17 22.58
C CYS A 1073 -1.87 0.41 23.23
N GLU A 1074 -2.77 -0.58 23.24
CA GLU A 1074 -4.11 -0.46 23.88
C GLU A 1074 -4.00 -0.25 25.41
N ALA A 1075 -3.04 -0.91 26.06
CA ALA A 1075 -2.79 -0.73 27.49
C ALA A 1075 -2.32 0.68 27.86
N MET A 1076 -1.47 1.28 27.02
CA MET A 1076 -0.97 2.64 27.22
C MET A 1076 -1.93 3.73 26.74
N TRP A 1077 -2.90 3.41 25.88
CA TRP A 1077 -3.88 4.35 25.33
C TRP A 1077 -5.13 4.55 26.20
N SER A 1078 -5.45 3.62 27.09
CA SER A 1078 -6.69 3.58 27.90
C SER A 1078 -6.83 4.74 28.91
N ARG A 1079 -7.13 5.94 28.40
CA ARG A 1079 -7.43 7.18 29.15
C ARG A 1079 -8.89 7.30 29.61
N GLY A 1080 -9.77 6.33 29.30
CA GLY A 1080 -11.19 6.36 29.65
C GLY A 1080 -11.68 5.11 30.39
N GLY A 1081 -12.38 5.31 31.52
CA GLY A 1081 -13.20 4.31 32.22
C GLY A 1081 -12.46 3.29 33.11
N ARG A 1082 -13.06 2.94 34.26
CA ARG A 1082 -12.56 1.86 35.15
C ARG A 1082 -12.74 0.46 34.55
N SER A 1083 -13.69 0.25 33.62
CA SER A 1083 -14.04 -1.09 33.08
C SER A 1083 -13.10 -1.60 31.98
N THR A 1084 -12.64 -0.74 31.05
CA THR A 1084 -11.69 -1.09 29.97
C THR A 1084 -10.28 -1.41 30.48
N ARG A 1085 -9.88 -0.86 31.62
CA ARG A 1085 -8.60 -1.18 32.28
C ARG A 1085 -8.54 -2.62 32.80
N GLY A 1086 -9.69 -3.21 33.12
CA GLY A 1086 -9.78 -4.60 33.62
C GLY A 1086 -9.48 -5.63 32.53
N SER A 1087 -10.09 -5.49 31.35
CA SER A 1087 -9.96 -6.46 30.25
C SER A 1087 -8.58 -6.42 29.59
N VAL A 1088 -8.00 -5.24 29.36
CA VAL A 1088 -6.63 -5.13 28.80
C VAL A 1088 -5.59 -5.71 29.75
N ARG A 1089 -5.71 -5.43 31.07
CA ARG A 1089 -4.83 -6.00 32.11
C ARG A 1089 -4.92 -7.52 32.14
N ALA A 1090 -6.14 -8.08 32.09
CA ALA A 1090 -6.34 -9.53 32.05
C ALA A 1090 -5.68 -10.17 30.83
N LEU A 1091 -5.84 -9.59 29.64
CA LEU A 1091 -5.22 -10.08 28.41
C LEU A 1091 -3.69 -10.00 28.42
N ILE A 1092 -3.11 -8.92 28.96
CA ILE A 1092 -1.65 -8.78 29.13
C ILE A 1092 -1.11 -9.84 30.08
N THR A 1093 -1.75 -10.03 31.24
CA THR A 1093 -1.34 -11.04 32.21
C THR A 1093 -1.42 -12.44 31.60
N GLN A 1094 -2.52 -12.76 30.91
CA GLN A 1094 -2.69 -14.04 30.22
C GLN A 1094 -1.62 -14.25 29.12
N TYR A 1095 -1.30 -13.22 28.34
CA TYR A 1095 -0.27 -13.28 27.32
C TYR A 1095 1.13 -13.52 27.91
N ILE A 1096 1.50 -12.79 28.96
CA ILE A 1096 2.81 -12.91 29.61
C ILE A 1096 2.95 -14.25 30.33
N GLU A 1097 1.88 -14.77 30.95
CA GLU A 1097 1.84 -16.12 31.53
C GLU A 1097 2.08 -17.21 30.48
N LEU A 1098 1.41 -17.10 29.32
CA LEU A 1098 1.60 -18.03 28.20
C LEU A 1098 3.03 -18.01 27.67
N LEU A 1099 3.63 -16.82 27.52
CA LEU A 1099 5.04 -16.68 27.15
C LEU A 1099 5.95 -17.31 28.20
N ALA A 1100 5.72 -17.04 29.48
CA ALA A 1100 6.56 -17.56 30.57
C ALA A 1100 6.60 -19.09 30.61
N GLU A 1101 5.46 -19.75 30.44
CA GLU A 1101 5.36 -21.21 30.41
C GLU A 1101 6.21 -21.83 29.27
N HIS A 1102 6.07 -21.30 28.06
CA HIS A 1102 6.65 -21.89 26.86
C HIS A 1102 8.12 -21.49 26.64
N VAL A 1103 8.49 -20.25 26.97
CA VAL A 1103 9.89 -19.78 26.98
C VAL A 1103 10.70 -20.58 28.00
N GLN A 1104 10.17 -20.77 29.21
CA GLN A 1104 10.86 -21.55 30.24
C GLN A 1104 11.07 -23.01 29.81
N SER A 1105 10.07 -23.64 29.18
CA SER A 1105 10.19 -25.01 28.66
C SER A 1105 11.27 -25.12 27.59
N THR A 1106 11.26 -24.21 26.61
CA THR A 1106 12.21 -24.18 25.49
C THR A 1106 13.63 -23.90 25.95
N LEU A 1107 13.84 -22.91 26.82
CA LEU A 1107 15.17 -22.58 27.36
C LEU A 1107 15.74 -23.69 28.24
N ARG A 1108 14.92 -24.40 29.03
CA ARG A 1108 15.40 -25.60 29.76
C ARG A 1108 15.88 -26.70 28.81
N TYR A 1109 15.21 -26.86 27.68
CA TYR A 1109 15.60 -27.83 26.65
C TYR A 1109 16.92 -27.42 25.97
N PHE A 1110 17.03 -26.14 25.63
CA PHE A 1110 18.25 -25.55 25.08
C PHE A 1110 19.44 -25.70 26.03
N VAL A 1111 19.29 -25.37 27.32
CA VAL A 1111 20.35 -25.54 28.33
C VAL A 1111 20.84 -26.98 28.37
N ARG A 1112 19.94 -27.97 28.36
CA ARG A 1112 20.33 -29.40 28.34
C ARG A 1112 21.08 -29.80 27.07
N ALA A 1113 20.72 -29.21 25.93
CA ALA A 1113 21.40 -29.44 24.65
C ALA A 1113 22.79 -28.81 24.63
N VAL A 1114 22.93 -27.55 25.08
CA VAL A 1114 24.19 -26.81 25.16
C VAL A 1114 25.24 -27.56 25.98
N HIS A 1115 24.86 -28.16 27.12
CA HIS A 1115 25.79 -28.94 27.96
C HIS A 1115 26.35 -30.19 27.25
N LYS A 1116 25.71 -30.66 26.18
CA LYS A 1116 26.07 -31.88 25.44
C LYS A 1116 26.56 -31.60 24.02
N ALA A 1117 26.47 -30.36 23.55
CA ALA A 1117 26.74 -29.97 22.17
C ALA A 1117 28.24 -29.78 21.92
N ASP A 1118 28.70 -30.10 20.71
CA ASP A 1118 30.00 -29.67 20.22
C ASP A 1118 29.97 -28.21 19.71
N ASN A 1119 31.12 -27.66 19.31
CA ASN A 1119 31.21 -26.26 18.86
C ASN A 1119 30.37 -25.96 17.60
N THR A 1120 30.11 -26.95 16.75
CA THR A 1120 29.31 -26.76 15.52
C THR A 1120 27.82 -26.78 15.83
N GLN A 1121 27.40 -27.75 16.64
CA GLN A 1121 26.04 -27.86 17.16
C GLN A 1121 25.68 -26.65 18.02
N LEU A 1122 26.60 -26.15 18.84
CA LEU A 1122 26.41 -24.94 19.65
C LEU A 1122 26.09 -23.71 18.77
N GLY A 1123 26.78 -23.56 17.63
CA GLY A 1123 26.49 -22.50 16.67
C GLY A 1123 25.06 -22.58 16.12
N SER A 1124 24.66 -23.75 15.64
CA SER A 1124 23.31 -23.98 15.12
C SER A 1124 22.21 -23.84 16.18
N LEU A 1125 22.48 -24.24 17.43
CA LEU A 1125 21.55 -24.06 18.54
C LEU A 1125 21.35 -22.57 18.88
N CYS A 1126 22.41 -21.77 18.91
CA CYS A 1126 22.31 -20.33 19.13
C CYS A 1126 21.52 -19.64 18.00
N GLU A 1127 21.84 -19.94 16.74
CA GLU A 1127 21.12 -19.39 15.58
C GLU A 1127 19.62 -19.71 15.62
N LEU A 1128 19.27 -20.94 16.03
CA LEU A 1128 17.88 -21.36 16.20
C LEU A 1128 17.15 -20.56 17.29
N ILE A 1129 17.77 -20.35 18.47
CA ILE A 1129 17.15 -19.58 19.57
C ILE A 1129 17.02 -18.10 19.20
N THR A 1130 17.99 -17.53 18.49
CA THR A 1130 17.93 -16.14 18.00
C THR A 1130 16.78 -15.93 17.01
N ALA A 1131 16.43 -16.95 16.22
CA ALA A 1131 15.30 -16.89 15.29
C ALA A 1131 13.92 -17.21 15.91
N ASP A 1132 13.88 -17.72 17.14
CA ASP A 1132 12.65 -18.15 17.85
C ASP A 1132 11.97 -17.01 18.65
N ILE A 1133 10.87 -17.34 19.35
CA ILE A 1133 10.16 -16.49 20.32
C ILE A 1133 11.12 -15.82 21.30
N VAL A 1134 12.15 -16.53 21.77
CA VAL A 1134 13.13 -15.97 22.71
C VAL A 1134 13.92 -14.84 22.07
N GLY A 1135 14.52 -15.08 20.91
CA GLY A 1135 15.36 -14.12 20.22
C GLY A 1135 14.60 -12.95 19.59
N ARG A 1136 13.33 -13.13 19.21
CA ARG A 1136 12.52 -12.09 18.52
C ARG A 1136 11.44 -11.44 19.39
N VAL A 1137 10.57 -12.23 20.04
CA VAL A 1137 9.39 -11.72 20.76
C VAL A 1137 9.77 -11.23 22.17
N VAL A 1138 10.51 -12.04 22.92
CA VAL A 1138 10.92 -11.76 24.30
C VAL A 1138 11.97 -10.63 24.37
N SER A 1139 12.87 -10.58 23.39
CA SER A 1139 13.89 -9.55 23.30
C SER A 1139 13.28 -8.15 23.11
N GLU A 1140 12.21 -8.01 22.31
CA GLU A 1140 11.46 -6.75 22.16
C GLU A 1140 10.55 -6.44 23.36
N LEU A 1141 10.04 -7.48 24.05
CA LEU A 1141 9.12 -7.35 25.19
C LEU A 1141 9.69 -6.46 26.31
N GLY A 1142 11.00 -6.52 26.57
CA GLY A 1142 11.66 -5.71 27.60
C GLY A 1142 11.49 -4.19 27.37
N ALA A 1143 11.65 -3.73 26.13
CA ALA A 1143 11.48 -2.32 25.78
C ALA A 1143 10.02 -1.85 25.97
N TRP A 1144 9.05 -2.71 25.61
CA TRP A 1144 7.62 -2.43 25.80
C TRP A 1144 7.20 -2.41 27.26
N ILE A 1145 7.77 -3.29 28.10
CA ILE A 1145 7.55 -3.27 29.55
C ILE A 1145 8.05 -1.94 30.11
N CYS A 1146 9.28 -1.53 29.79
CA CYS A 1146 9.84 -0.25 30.27
C CYS A 1146 9.03 0.97 29.80
N ALA A 1147 8.55 0.98 28.55
CA ALA A 1147 7.70 2.05 28.05
C ALA A 1147 6.32 2.07 28.74
N CYS A 1148 5.74 0.89 28.98
CA CYS A 1148 4.44 0.73 29.63
C CYS A 1148 4.49 1.07 31.12
N THR A 1149 5.53 0.68 31.85
CA THR A 1149 5.68 1.04 33.28
C THR A 1149 5.81 2.55 33.48
N ALA A 1150 6.40 3.27 32.53
CA ALA A 1150 6.50 4.74 32.58
C ALA A 1150 5.13 5.45 32.40
N ARG A 1151 4.17 4.83 31.70
CA ARG A 1151 2.87 5.46 31.35
C ARG A 1151 1.66 4.88 32.07
N ALA A 1152 1.64 3.57 32.31
CA ALA A 1152 0.51 2.81 32.84
C ALA A 1152 0.99 1.61 33.70
N PRO A 1153 1.69 1.86 34.83
CA PRO A 1153 2.27 0.78 35.64
C PRO A 1153 1.24 -0.20 36.20
N CYS A 1154 -0.01 0.26 36.41
CA CYS A 1154 -1.11 -0.59 36.87
C CYS A 1154 -1.54 -1.68 35.87
N ALA A 1155 -1.24 -1.52 34.57
CA ALA A 1155 -1.55 -2.52 33.56
C ALA A 1155 -0.66 -3.77 33.67
N LEU A 1156 0.48 -3.68 34.36
CA LEU A 1156 1.47 -4.75 34.51
C LEU A 1156 1.52 -5.36 35.92
N ALA A 1157 0.69 -4.88 36.84
CA ALA A 1157 0.77 -5.22 38.26
C ALA A 1157 0.67 -6.74 38.51
N ASP A 1158 -0.21 -7.44 37.78
CA ASP A 1158 -0.45 -8.88 37.96
C ASP A 1158 0.56 -9.74 37.18
N SER A 1159 1.33 -9.16 36.26
CA SER A 1159 2.24 -9.89 35.37
C SER A 1159 3.66 -10.05 35.95
N ALA A 1160 3.98 -9.40 37.07
CA ALA A 1160 5.32 -9.33 37.64
C ALA A 1160 5.94 -10.72 37.92
N SER A 1161 5.16 -11.66 38.45
CA SER A 1161 5.66 -13.02 38.76
C SER A 1161 6.09 -13.79 37.50
N SER A 1162 5.33 -13.66 36.41
CA SER A 1162 5.62 -14.28 35.11
C SER A 1162 6.81 -13.63 34.41
N LEU A 1163 6.95 -12.30 34.51
CA LEU A 1163 8.14 -11.60 34.01
C LEU A 1163 9.43 -12.05 34.71
N VAL A 1164 9.39 -12.22 36.03
CA VAL A 1164 10.53 -12.76 36.79
C VAL A 1164 10.89 -14.18 36.35
N LYS A 1165 9.89 -15.03 36.04
CA LYS A 1165 10.15 -16.38 35.51
C LYS A 1165 10.87 -16.35 34.16
N ILE A 1166 10.45 -15.46 33.25
CA ILE A 1166 11.11 -15.28 31.94
C ILE A 1166 12.55 -14.81 32.13
N ALA A 1167 12.76 -13.76 32.94
CA ALA A 1167 14.08 -13.20 33.20
C ALA A 1167 15.06 -14.23 33.78
N ARG A 1168 14.62 -15.02 34.77
CA ARG A 1168 15.44 -16.10 35.35
C ARG A 1168 15.77 -17.19 34.34
N ALA A 1169 14.81 -17.60 33.51
CA ALA A 1169 15.05 -18.61 32.49
C ALA A 1169 16.08 -18.15 31.44
N CYS A 1170 16.05 -16.87 31.07
CA CYS A 1170 17.04 -16.27 30.16
C CYS A 1170 18.43 -16.20 30.81
N ASP A 1171 18.50 -15.79 32.08
CA ASP A 1171 19.75 -15.72 32.85
C ASP A 1171 20.39 -17.12 33.03
N ASP A 1172 19.59 -18.14 33.37
CA ASP A 1172 20.04 -19.53 33.46
C ASP A 1172 20.57 -20.06 32.10
N ALA A 1173 19.90 -19.69 31.00
CA ALA A 1173 20.32 -20.05 29.65
C ALA A 1173 21.62 -19.37 29.22
N ALA A 1174 21.77 -18.08 29.52
CA ALA A 1174 23.00 -17.33 29.26
C ALA A 1174 24.19 -17.93 30.03
N LYS A 1175 24.02 -18.27 31.31
CA LYS A 1175 25.05 -18.89 32.15
C LYS A 1175 25.51 -20.26 31.67
N ALA A 1176 24.66 -20.99 30.94
CA ALA A 1176 25.01 -22.28 30.37
C ALA A 1176 25.95 -22.17 29.15
N LEU A 1177 26.07 -21.00 28.53
CA LEU A 1177 26.94 -20.79 27.37
C LEU A 1177 28.42 -20.71 27.79
N PRO A 1178 29.34 -21.29 27.00
CA PRO A 1178 30.77 -21.12 27.23
C PRO A 1178 31.15 -19.64 27.20
N SER A 1179 31.98 -19.18 28.14
CA SER A 1179 32.49 -17.80 28.26
C SER A 1179 31.48 -16.69 28.64
N ALA A 1180 30.25 -17.04 29.06
CA ALA A 1180 29.24 -16.07 29.48
C ALA A 1180 29.72 -15.08 30.56
N ALA A 1181 30.38 -15.57 31.62
CA ALA A 1181 30.89 -14.71 32.70
C ALA A 1181 31.94 -13.68 32.24
N LYS A 1182 32.70 -14.00 31.16
CA LYS A 1182 33.67 -13.07 30.57
C LYS A 1182 32.98 -12.02 29.71
N LEU A 1183 31.92 -12.43 28.98
CA LEU A 1183 31.10 -11.52 28.18
C LEU A 1183 30.31 -10.54 29.07
N ASP A 1184 29.72 -11.01 30.17
CA ASP A 1184 29.04 -10.15 31.14
C ASP A 1184 29.99 -9.12 31.73
N ALA A 1185 31.23 -9.53 32.05
CA ALA A 1185 32.27 -8.63 32.52
C ALA A 1185 32.71 -7.62 31.45
N ASP A 1186 32.76 -8.01 30.16
CA ASP A 1186 33.08 -7.13 29.04
C ASP A 1186 31.91 -6.18 28.69
N LEU A 1187 30.64 -6.61 28.83
CA LEU A 1187 29.43 -5.81 28.61
C LEU A 1187 29.19 -4.79 29.72
N LEU A 1188 29.50 -5.16 30.97
CA LEU A 1188 29.40 -4.30 32.15
C LEU A 1188 30.72 -3.57 32.47
N GLY A 1189 31.76 -3.80 31.66
CA GLY A 1189 33.10 -3.27 31.84
C GLY A 1189 33.25 -1.80 31.42
N TRP A 1190 34.23 -1.11 32.01
CA TRP A 1190 34.54 0.29 31.68
C TRP A 1190 35.05 0.43 30.22
N PRO A 1191 34.66 1.51 29.50
CA PRO A 1191 35.26 1.84 28.21
C PRO A 1191 36.76 2.08 28.40
N GLY A 1192 37.60 1.18 27.87
CA GLY A 1192 39.07 1.24 27.99
C GLY A 1192 39.71 0.15 28.85
N LEU A 1193 38.92 -0.66 29.56
CA LEU A 1193 39.36 -1.85 30.31
C LEU A 1193 38.98 -3.16 29.59
N VAL A 1194 38.82 -3.11 28.27
CA VAL A 1194 38.48 -4.28 27.45
C VAL A 1194 39.68 -5.23 27.41
N SER A 1195 39.50 -6.49 27.83
CA SER A 1195 40.55 -7.50 27.71
C SER A 1195 40.97 -7.66 26.24
N LYS A 1196 42.28 -7.78 25.97
CA LYS A 1196 42.87 -7.79 24.61
C LYS A 1196 42.03 -8.60 23.61
N LYS A 1197 41.78 -7.99 22.43
CA LYS A 1197 41.16 -8.61 21.25
C LYS A 1197 41.64 -10.05 21.03
N GLN A 1198 40.76 -11.02 21.27
CA GLN A 1198 40.84 -12.31 20.58
C GLN A 1198 39.70 -12.37 19.57
N GLN A 1199 40.09 -12.36 18.29
CA GLN A 1199 39.20 -12.69 17.17
C GLN A 1199 38.87 -14.18 17.23
N MET A 1200 37.84 -14.55 18.00
CA MET A 1200 37.06 -15.75 17.74
C MET A 1200 35.65 -15.27 17.40
N LYS A 1201 35.06 -15.88 16.37
CA LYS A 1201 33.85 -15.44 15.65
C LYS A 1201 32.74 -14.90 16.59
N ASN A 1202 32.70 -13.58 16.76
CA ASN A 1202 31.73 -12.82 17.57
C ASN A 1202 30.26 -12.94 17.11
N LYS A 1203 29.94 -13.73 16.08
CA LYS A 1203 28.58 -13.91 15.58
C LYS A 1203 27.76 -14.92 16.38
N ILE A 1204 28.39 -15.85 17.11
CA ILE A 1204 27.72 -16.99 17.76
C ILE A 1204 27.30 -16.67 19.22
N ILE A 1205 27.81 -15.59 19.81
CA ILE A 1205 27.77 -15.36 21.28
C ILE A 1205 27.06 -14.04 21.68
N ARG A 1206 26.61 -13.22 20.72
CA ARG A 1206 25.87 -11.98 21.01
C ARG A 1206 24.37 -12.17 20.96
#